data_AF-A0A2J6SEZ6-F1
#
_entry.id   AF-A0A2J6SEZ6-F1
#
_cell.length_a   1.000
_cell.length_b   1.000
_cell.length_c   1.000
_cell.angle_alpha   90.00
_cell.angle_beta   90.00
_cell.angle_gamma   90.00
#
_symmetry.space_group_name_H-M   'P 1'
#
loop_
_entity.id
_entity.type
_entity.pdbx_description
1 polymer ?
#
loop_
_entity_poly.entity_id
_entity_poly.type
_entity_poly.pdbx_seq_one_letter_code
_entity_poly.pdbx_strand_id
1 'polypeptide(L)'
;MDFVPGPFAVFRPDVAFKERWGLLKPYLHGYYYDEKLKLSQIIKIMKEQYGFDAIEPQYKYQFKTWGWKKNVPATKKAEMCEIGRTRASLGKSTVMKYKGQDLDLNKLRRYAKMASRKDVVLPASRSQGLSDGGFFNSQHPLGNTIFLRWNIPYRAFFGQCRLPSIDHPSPAKSDISVATPPEDLVVSSKGISSLSKTLNEKVSIDRAHLFLAGRINDLVKSMDRREKESTFTWLNQFWLFGFQTAKNWGRGPRHWTADNLGFYQHRGSGTLSLPNTPGLNAGSPMISDPGEKGAKVGIKPSQLCRWSIHVPDEDYEEVPSPPGDDEYGDGQNESSWKEWPQSWVNHPIEEKIVDALQTNSFSSLSVDEIPFSTAKVASAASKSPNEILVETVGFSIIAGNIDLLDTLLSEARNKAVDLSSLYPFHLAISYLRGSKTCCNLLDLLHSVPLTIWPSKSSYNSLGHTTIDNLMITILKSHTSTTPGFVDHALATENRFLGEEVDICGRWDADSECYREILGSGGPSVPFDWKHKFCHTSAQAICHCLDCLHNYSARSLETPSGLFLRYCSECGRKLQLLPLHTLVLTAFQLGRSGCQGEDLFGALACLLCLIDNGIDPCRTAHFSTAALLGIESNDRCSHEDLSPIDLAEQVPESMTNTWPLPARNGWQLFCLVLRKSHNERSLQDLEDREHEYGGRFTSTAFREIDGIDKLFSDTCRRHWEDDIPSCFGGSAQLGHIWAWVQAEFLSYRRLKENDPWTSEYFDMEELLRSLQLGDGISLGFLEHDMLKPYCRCGRFTWDTPHREQTAQYYFGNLDDYTRLTAIPLPGRQCRQLE
;
A
#
# COMPACT_ATOMS: atom_id res chain seq x y z
N MET A 1 -9.13 79.96 -29.67
CA MET A 1 -10.05 79.20 -30.53
C MET A 1 -9.18 78.52 -31.56
N ASP A 2 -8.77 77.29 -31.27
CA ASP A 2 -7.90 76.51 -32.15
C ASP A 2 -8.73 75.47 -32.90
N PHE A 3 -8.39 75.34 -34.19
CA PHE A 3 -9.16 74.76 -35.28
C PHE A 3 -9.42 73.26 -35.07
N VAL A 4 -10.69 72.87 -34.84
CA VAL A 4 -11.12 71.46 -34.91
C VAL A 4 -11.51 71.17 -36.36
N PRO A 5 -10.79 70.29 -37.10
CA PRO A 5 -11.18 69.96 -38.46
C PRO A 5 -12.38 69.01 -38.40
N GLY A 6 -13.53 69.47 -38.89
CA GLY A 6 -14.67 68.62 -39.20
C GLY A 6 -14.40 67.61 -40.33
N PRO A 7 -15.42 66.84 -40.76
CA PRO A 7 -15.29 65.63 -41.60
C PRO A 7 -14.63 65.80 -42.97
N PHE A 8 -14.33 67.03 -43.39
CA PHE A 8 -13.78 67.36 -44.70
C PHE A 8 -12.23 67.38 -44.77
N ALA A 9 -11.53 67.16 -43.66
CA ALA A 9 -10.06 67.26 -43.63
C ALA A 9 -9.30 66.06 -44.26
N VAL A 10 -9.99 65.00 -44.70
CA VAL A 10 -9.36 63.76 -45.23
C VAL A 10 -9.26 63.75 -46.77
N PHE A 11 -9.95 64.67 -47.45
CA PHE A 11 -9.86 64.86 -48.91
C PHE A 11 -8.72 65.82 -49.30
N ARG A 12 -7.51 65.48 -48.90
CA ARG A 12 -6.27 66.13 -49.35
C ARG A 12 -5.61 65.20 -50.40
N PRO A 13 -5.65 65.52 -51.71
CA PRO A 13 -4.97 64.74 -52.75
C PRO A 13 -3.45 64.64 -52.52
N ASP A 14 -2.92 65.57 -51.71
CA ASP A 14 -1.54 65.75 -51.27
C ASP A 14 -1.07 64.78 -50.17
N VAL A 15 -1.98 64.04 -49.52
CA VAL A 15 -1.61 63.06 -48.48
C VAL A 15 -1.62 61.64 -49.03
N ALA A 16 -0.46 60.97 -48.98
CA ALA A 16 -0.28 59.61 -49.44
C ALA A 16 -1.24 58.64 -48.73
N PHE A 17 -1.78 57.65 -49.46
CA PHE A 17 -2.78 56.69 -48.95
C PHE A 17 -2.35 56.00 -47.64
N LYS A 18 -1.04 55.74 -47.49
CA LYS A 18 -0.46 55.12 -46.28
C LYS A 18 -0.58 56.02 -45.04
N GLU A 19 -0.48 57.33 -45.20
CA GLU A 19 -0.53 58.32 -44.11
C GLU A 19 -1.96 58.61 -43.66
N ARG A 20 -2.94 58.45 -44.56
CA ARG A 20 -4.38 58.56 -44.24
C ARG A 20 -4.84 57.58 -43.17
N TRP A 21 -4.23 56.38 -43.11
CA TRP A 21 -4.47 55.43 -42.02
C TRP A 21 -4.15 56.02 -40.65
N GLY A 22 -3.11 56.84 -40.53
CA GLY A 22 -2.74 57.50 -39.27
C GLY A 22 -3.77 58.53 -38.82
N LEU A 23 -4.29 59.32 -39.76
CA LEU A 23 -5.31 60.35 -39.50
C LEU A 23 -6.68 59.77 -39.15
N LEU A 24 -7.06 58.65 -39.79
CA LEU A 24 -8.33 57.97 -39.56
C LEU A 24 -8.30 57.03 -38.34
N LYS A 25 -7.12 56.78 -37.77
CA LYS A 25 -6.94 55.87 -36.62
C LYS A 25 -7.86 56.19 -35.42
N PRO A 26 -8.07 57.45 -34.99
CA PRO A 26 -8.95 57.75 -33.86
C PRO A 26 -10.42 57.41 -34.13
N TYR A 27 -10.93 57.72 -35.34
CA TYR A 27 -12.30 57.41 -35.75
C TYR A 27 -12.51 55.90 -35.92
N LEU A 28 -11.56 55.22 -36.57
CA LEU A 28 -11.55 53.78 -36.68
C LEU A 28 -11.52 53.09 -35.31
N HIS A 29 -10.80 53.67 -34.34
CA HIS A 29 -10.77 53.16 -32.97
C HIS A 29 -12.15 53.29 -32.31
N GLY A 30 -12.80 54.44 -32.43
CA GLY A 30 -14.15 54.69 -31.91
C GLY A 30 -15.18 53.71 -32.48
N TYR A 31 -15.24 53.56 -33.81
CA TYR A 31 -16.17 52.62 -34.45
C TYR A 31 -15.86 51.15 -34.13
N TYR A 32 -14.59 50.80 -33.98
CA TYR A 32 -14.16 49.40 -33.77
C TYR A 32 -14.31 48.94 -32.32
N TYR A 33 -13.95 49.77 -31.33
CA TYR A 33 -13.97 49.42 -29.90
C TYR A 33 -15.16 49.99 -29.14
N ASP A 34 -15.49 51.27 -29.33
CA ASP A 34 -16.48 51.95 -28.51
C ASP A 34 -17.90 51.62 -28.99
N GLU A 35 -18.14 51.74 -30.30
CA GLU A 35 -19.44 51.42 -30.93
C GLU A 35 -19.58 49.94 -31.35
N LYS A 36 -18.49 49.18 -31.28
CA LYS A 36 -18.43 47.72 -31.57
C LYS A 36 -18.98 47.31 -32.95
N LEU A 37 -18.94 48.19 -33.95
CA LEU A 37 -19.50 47.93 -35.29
C LEU A 37 -18.83 46.76 -36.01
N LYS A 38 -19.55 46.13 -36.96
CA LYS A 38 -19.00 45.08 -37.82
C LYS A 38 -18.04 45.71 -38.84
N LEU A 39 -16.99 44.98 -39.22
CA LEU A 39 -15.98 45.49 -40.14
C LEU A 39 -16.57 45.93 -41.50
N SER A 40 -17.58 45.22 -42.00
CA SER A 40 -18.31 45.62 -43.22
C SER A 40 -19.02 46.97 -43.09
N GLN A 41 -19.54 47.31 -41.91
CA GLN A 41 -20.16 48.60 -41.64
C GLN A 41 -19.11 49.70 -41.49
N ILE A 42 -17.98 49.40 -40.85
CA ILE A 42 -16.86 50.35 -40.73
C ILE A 42 -16.30 50.70 -42.11
N ILE A 43 -16.12 49.71 -42.99
CA ILE A 43 -15.68 49.94 -44.39
C ILE A 43 -16.67 50.83 -45.12
N LYS A 44 -17.98 50.57 -44.97
CA LYS A 44 -19.03 51.39 -45.57
C LYS A 44 -19.00 52.84 -45.06
N ILE A 45 -18.90 53.03 -43.74
CA ILE A 45 -18.78 54.35 -43.11
C ILE A 45 -17.53 55.09 -43.59
N MET A 46 -16.38 54.42 -43.64
CA MET A 46 -15.12 55.01 -44.08
C MET A 46 -15.15 55.41 -45.56
N LYS A 47 -15.80 54.60 -46.40
CA LYS A 47 -16.00 54.91 -47.81
C LYS A 47 -16.97 56.08 -48.02
N GLU A 48 -18.11 56.06 -47.33
CA GLU A 48 -19.21 57.03 -47.54
C GLU A 48 -18.97 58.37 -46.85
N GLN A 49 -18.44 58.37 -45.63
CA GLN A 49 -18.30 59.59 -44.81
C GLN A 49 -16.89 60.20 -44.87
N TYR A 50 -15.86 59.38 -45.11
CA TYR A 50 -14.45 59.80 -45.07
C TYR A 50 -13.74 59.65 -46.42
N GLY A 51 -14.43 59.16 -47.46
CA GLY A 51 -13.87 58.95 -48.80
C GLY A 51 -12.73 57.93 -48.87
N PHE A 52 -12.60 57.09 -47.85
CA PHE A 52 -11.48 56.18 -47.68
C PHE A 52 -11.83 54.77 -48.19
N ASP A 53 -11.59 54.55 -49.49
CA ASP A 53 -11.91 53.30 -50.18
C ASP A 53 -10.76 52.28 -50.05
N ALA A 54 -10.73 51.59 -48.90
CA ALA A 54 -9.82 50.48 -48.64
C ALA A 54 -10.58 49.15 -48.62
N ILE A 55 -9.93 48.07 -49.05
CA ILE A 55 -10.53 46.73 -49.06
C ILE A 55 -10.39 46.04 -47.70
N GLU A 56 -11.30 45.12 -47.37
CA GLU A 56 -11.33 44.42 -46.07
C GLU A 56 -9.97 43.82 -45.63
N PRO A 57 -9.15 43.21 -46.51
CA PRO A 57 -7.81 42.73 -46.15
C PRO A 57 -6.86 43.84 -45.65
N GLN A 58 -6.96 45.05 -46.19
CA GLN A 58 -6.13 46.19 -45.79
C GLN A 58 -6.50 46.68 -44.39
N TYR A 59 -7.80 46.74 -44.06
CA TYR A 59 -8.24 47.02 -42.68
C TYR A 59 -7.76 45.95 -41.70
N LYS A 60 -7.89 44.67 -42.06
CA LYS A 60 -7.40 43.55 -41.22
C LYS A 60 -5.90 43.64 -41.00
N TYR A 61 -5.13 43.93 -42.05
CA TYR A 61 -3.68 44.14 -41.96
C TYR A 61 -3.36 45.32 -41.04
N GLN A 62 -4.05 46.45 -41.22
CA GLN A 62 -3.77 47.64 -40.44
C GLN A 62 -4.16 47.49 -38.97
N PHE A 63 -5.29 46.86 -38.67
CA PHE A 63 -5.71 46.52 -37.31
C PHE A 63 -4.72 45.56 -36.64
N LYS A 64 -4.18 44.59 -37.40
CA LYS A 64 -3.10 43.71 -36.92
C LYS A 64 -1.83 44.50 -36.60
N THR A 65 -1.41 45.40 -37.49
CA THR A 65 -0.24 46.28 -37.30
C THR A 65 -0.40 47.22 -36.10
N TRP A 66 -1.62 47.70 -35.82
CA TRP A 66 -1.92 48.49 -34.63
C TRP A 66 -2.17 47.68 -33.37
N GLY A 67 -2.10 46.35 -33.44
CA GLY A 67 -2.32 45.45 -32.31
C GLY A 67 -3.79 45.38 -31.85
N TRP A 68 -4.75 45.78 -32.68
CA TRP A 68 -6.17 45.79 -32.34
C TRP A 68 -6.76 44.38 -32.41
N LYS A 69 -7.28 43.88 -31.29
CA LYS A 69 -7.91 42.56 -31.18
C LYS A 69 -9.13 42.67 -30.28
N LYS A 70 -10.34 42.42 -30.83
CA LYS A 70 -11.60 42.36 -30.05
C LYS A 70 -11.66 41.23 -29.02
N ASN A 71 -10.78 40.24 -29.14
CA ASN A 71 -10.78 39.05 -28.30
C ASN A 71 -9.47 38.93 -27.52
N VAL A 72 -9.59 38.76 -26.20
CA VAL A 72 -8.48 38.37 -25.34
C VAL A 72 -7.99 36.98 -25.77
N PRO A 73 -6.67 36.80 -26.02
CA PRO A 73 -6.09 35.50 -26.31
C PRO A 73 -6.42 34.46 -25.24
N ALA A 74 -6.54 33.19 -25.63
CA ALA A 74 -6.87 32.10 -24.68
C ALA A 74 -5.84 31.99 -23.54
N THR A 75 -4.55 32.18 -23.84
CA THR A 75 -3.45 32.21 -22.85
C THR A 75 -3.64 33.29 -21.80
N LYS A 76 -4.06 34.50 -22.22
CA LYS A 76 -4.37 35.60 -21.30
C LYS A 76 -5.66 35.38 -20.54
N LYS A 77 -6.70 34.77 -21.14
CA LYS A 77 -7.89 34.35 -20.40
C LYS A 77 -7.57 33.33 -19.30
N ALA A 78 -6.64 32.41 -19.55
CA ALA A 78 -6.18 31.45 -18.54
C ALA A 78 -5.45 32.14 -17.38
N GLU A 79 -4.50 33.04 -17.66
CA GLU A 79 -3.80 33.87 -16.66
C GLU A 79 -4.78 34.71 -15.83
N MET A 80 -5.82 35.25 -16.47
CA MET A 80 -6.88 36.00 -15.79
C MET A 80 -7.79 35.11 -14.95
N CYS A 81 -8.11 33.89 -15.39
CA CYS A 81 -8.80 32.92 -14.55
C CYS A 81 -7.96 32.56 -13.31
N GLU A 82 -6.63 32.47 -13.43
CA GLU A 82 -5.71 32.22 -12.31
C GLU A 82 -5.74 33.35 -11.28
N ILE A 83 -5.58 34.60 -11.72
CA ILE A 83 -5.63 35.76 -10.82
C ILE A 83 -7.02 35.89 -10.17
N GLY A 84 -8.07 35.53 -10.90
CA GLY A 84 -9.45 35.57 -10.42
C GLY A 84 -9.71 34.51 -9.36
N ARG A 85 -9.07 33.34 -9.51
CA ARG A 85 -9.10 32.25 -8.54
C ARG A 85 -8.47 32.68 -7.22
N THR A 86 -7.26 33.22 -7.24
CA THR A 86 -6.54 33.68 -6.04
C THR A 86 -7.32 34.76 -5.27
N ARG A 87 -8.09 35.59 -5.96
CA ARG A 87 -8.94 36.60 -5.30
C ARG A 87 -10.25 36.03 -4.80
N ALA A 88 -10.86 35.09 -5.53
CA ALA A 88 -12.06 34.40 -5.10
C ALA A 88 -11.85 33.57 -3.83
N SER A 89 -10.69 32.91 -3.68
CA SER A 89 -10.32 32.20 -2.44
C SER A 89 -10.15 33.14 -1.24
N LEU A 90 -9.80 34.40 -1.48
CA LEU A 90 -9.72 35.45 -0.46
C LEU A 90 -11.06 36.17 -0.24
N GLY A 91 -12.16 35.69 -0.82
CA GLY A 91 -13.49 36.31 -0.71
C GLY A 91 -13.64 37.66 -1.41
N LYS A 92 -12.69 38.04 -2.27
CA LYS A 92 -12.66 39.36 -2.92
C LYS A 92 -13.36 39.32 -4.28
N SER A 93 -14.30 40.24 -4.48
CA SER A 93 -14.85 40.50 -5.82
C SER A 93 -13.76 41.00 -6.75
N THR A 94 -13.84 40.60 -8.02
CA THR A 94 -12.75 40.80 -8.98
C THR A 94 -13.25 41.49 -10.23
N VAL A 95 -12.80 42.73 -10.43
CA VAL A 95 -12.90 43.43 -11.71
C VAL A 95 -11.53 43.35 -12.37
N MET A 96 -11.46 42.77 -13.56
CA MET A 96 -10.21 42.63 -14.31
C MET A 96 -10.23 43.50 -15.56
N LYS A 97 -9.14 44.24 -15.75
CA LYS A 97 -8.89 44.99 -16.98
C LYS A 97 -7.71 44.38 -17.72
N TYR A 98 -7.81 44.30 -19.04
CA TYR A 98 -6.71 43.90 -19.92
C TYR A 98 -6.35 45.09 -20.80
N LYS A 99 -5.11 45.59 -20.70
CA LYS A 99 -4.65 46.80 -21.41
C LYS A 99 -5.58 48.02 -21.23
N GLY A 100 -6.09 48.23 -20.02
CA GLY A 100 -6.96 49.37 -19.69
C GLY A 100 -8.44 49.22 -20.07
N GLN A 101 -8.86 48.13 -20.73
CA GLN A 101 -10.27 47.88 -21.09
C GLN A 101 -10.99 47.00 -20.07
N ASP A 102 -12.23 47.36 -19.72
CA ASP A 102 -13.11 46.55 -18.88
C ASP A 102 -13.57 45.29 -19.62
N LEU A 103 -13.39 44.13 -18.99
CA LEU A 103 -13.78 42.86 -19.59
C LEU A 103 -15.21 42.45 -19.26
N ASP A 104 -15.86 41.87 -20.26
CA ASP A 104 -17.10 41.14 -20.07
C ASP A 104 -16.83 39.85 -19.29
N LEU A 105 -17.17 39.88 -17.98
CA LEU A 105 -17.04 38.75 -17.06
C LEU A 105 -17.79 37.49 -17.57
N ASN A 106 -18.80 37.63 -18.44
CA ASN A 106 -19.50 36.49 -19.04
C ASN A 106 -18.61 35.73 -20.04
N LYS A 107 -17.67 36.40 -20.73
CA LYS A 107 -16.72 35.73 -21.64
C LYS A 107 -15.71 34.88 -20.88
N LEU A 108 -15.24 35.37 -19.72
CA LEU A 108 -14.38 34.60 -18.82
C LEU A 108 -15.15 33.45 -18.18
N ARG A 109 -16.40 33.67 -17.76
CA ARG A 109 -17.28 32.62 -17.24
C ARG A 109 -17.54 31.51 -18.28
N ARG A 110 -17.83 31.87 -19.53
CA ARG A 110 -18.00 30.90 -20.63
C ARG A 110 -16.72 30.12 -20.89
N TYR A 111 -15.56 30.78 -20.87
CA TYR A 111 -14.27 30.12 -21.03
C TYR A 111 -13.99 29.12 -19.90
N ALA A 112 -14.20 29.51 -18.64
CA ALA A 112 -14.07 28.61 -17.48
C ALA A 112 -15.00 27.40 -17.60
N LYS A 113 -16.29 27.62 -17.92
CA LYS A 113 -17.25 26.52 -18.14
C LYS A 113 -16.87 25.58 -19.28
N MET A 114 -16.36 26.09 -20.41
CA MET A 114 -15.92 25.25 -21.52
C MET A 114 -14.66 24.45 -21.18
N ALA A 115 -13.72 25.05 -20.43
CA ALA A 115 -12.51 24.36 -20.00
C ALA A 115 -12.79 23.19 -19.05
N SER A 116 -13.88 23.28 -18.26
CA SER A 116 -14.29 22.26 -17.28
C SER A 116 -15.18 21.14 -17.85
N ARG A 117 -15.47 21.12 -19.16
CA ARG A 117 -16.35 20.12 -19.81
C ARG A 117 -15.65 18.83 -20.27
N LYS A 118 -14.36 18.65 -19.97
CA LYS A 118 -13.68 17.39 -20.32
C LYS A 118 -14.19 16.29 -19.39
N ASP A 119 -14.82 15.27 -19.97
CA ASP A 119 -15.11 14.03 -19.25
C ASP A 119 -13.81 13.26 -19.05
N VAL A 120 -13.65 12.69 -17.86
CA VAL A 120 -12.48 11.89 -17.47
C VAL A 120 -12.98 10.57 -16.89
N VAL A 121 -12.32 9.50 -17.29
CA VAL A 121 -12.54 8.10 -16.89
C VAL A 121 -11.38 7.74 -15.94
N LEU A 122 -11.56 6.75 -15.07
CA LEU A 122 -10.42 6.24 -14.30
C LEU A 122 -9.33 5.75 -15.27
N PRO A 123 -8.06 6.11 -15.05
CA PRO A 123 -6.99 5.66 -15.93
C PRO A 123 -6.87 4.16 -15.82
N ALA A 124 -6.99 3.45 -16.95
CA ALA A 124 -6.58 2.05 -17.01
C ALA A 124 -5.13 1.95 -16.55
N SER A 125 -4.79 0.92 -15.78
CA SER A 125 -3.45 0.63 -15.28
C SER A 125 -2.45 0.42 -16.44
N ARG A 126 -1.95 1.52 -17.01
CA ARG A 126 -0.79 1.54 -17.89
C ARG A 126 0.29 2.35 -17.22
N SER A 127 1.45 1.71 -17.10
CA SER A 127 2.72 2.25 -16.64
C SER A 127 3.15 3.42 -17.52
N GLN A 128 2.61 4.61 -17.26
CA GLN A 128 3.18 5.85 -17.76
C GLN A 128 4.12 6.41 -16.70
N GLY A 129 5.40 6.17 -16.93
CA GLY A 129 6.49 6.78 -16.20
C GLY A 129 6.50 8.29 -16.41
N LEU A 130 6.71 8.98 -15.29
CA LEU A 130 7.59 10.14 -15.11
C LEU A 130 7.75 10.26 -13.60
N SER A 131 8.95 9.98 -13.11
CA SER A 131 9.34 10.14 -11.71
C SER A 131 9.31 11.62 -11.34
N ASP A 132 8.26 12.05 -10.64
CA ASP A 132 8.28 13.32 -9.92
C ASP A 132 8.64 12.98 -8.46
N GLY A 133 9.83 13.37 -8.02
CA GLY A 133 10.39 13.07 -6.68
C GLY A 133 9.68 13.83 -5.56
N GLY A 134 8.37 13.62 -5.41
CA GLY A 134 7.52 14.21 -4.38
C GLY A 134 7.11 13.22 -3.30
N PHE A 135 6.39 13.73 -2.29
CA PHE A 135 5.93 12.99 -1.09
C PHE A 135 5.14 11.71 -1.38
N PHE A 136 4.45 11.65 -2.53
CA PHE A 136 3.83 10.45 -3.04
C PHE A 136 4.68 9.93 -4.19
N ASN A 137 5.49 8.90 -3.93
CA ASN A 137 6.35 8.32 -4.94
C ASN A 137 5.50 7.57 -5.98
N SER A 138 5.86 7.62 -7.26
CA SER A 138 5.11 6.94 -8.33
C SER A 138 5.16 5.41 -8.23
N GLN A 139 6.06 4.87 -7.41
CA GLN A 139 6.24 3.44 -7.14
C GLN A 139 5.66 3.06 -5.77
N HIS A 140 4.36 3.26 -5.56
CA HIS A 140 3.71 2.81 -4.33
C HIS A 140 3.50 1.27 -4.38
N PRO A 141 3.67 0.53 -3.26
CA PRO A 141 3.53 -0.93 -3.25
C PRO A 141 2.13 -1.44 -3.67
N LEU A 142 1.09 -0.63 -3.52
CA LEU A 142 -0.30 -0.93 -3.96
C LEU A 142 -0.56 -0.68 -5.46
N GLY A 143 0.49 -0.45 -6.26
CA GLY A 143 0.38 -0.15 -7.69
C GLY A 143 -0.52 1.06 -7.98
N ASN A 144 -1.06 1.19 -9.20
CA ASN A 144 -1.81 2.37 -9.69
C ASN A 144 -3.25 2.51 -9.14
N THR A 145 -3.56 1.94 -7.97
CA THR A 145 -4.86 2.10 -7.31
C THR A 145 -5.02 3.50 -6.74
N ILE A 146 -6.21 4.09 -6.92
CA ILE A 146 -6.54 5.44 -6.50
C ILE A 146 -7.20 5.47 -5.12
N PHE A 147 -7.87 4.40 -4.69
CA PHE A 147 -8.58 4.36 -3.41
C PHE A 147 -7.84 3.56 -2.34
N LEU A 148 -7.21 2.43 -2.68
CA LEU A 148 -6.49 1.60 -1.69
C LEU A 148 -5.35 2.33 -0.96
N ARG A 149 -4.80 3.40 -1.53
CA ARG A 149 -3.63 4.13 -0.99
C ARG A 149 -3.92 5.04 0.21
N TRP A 150 -5.18 5.17 0.65
CA TRP A 150 -5.60 6.17 1.64
C TRP A 150 -5.90 5.58 3.03
N ASN A 151 -5.12 4.58 3.45
CA ASN A 151 -5.28 3.90 4.74
C ASN A 151 -4.88 4.75 5.97
N ILE A 152 -4.38 5.98 5.80
CA ILE A 152 -3.91 6.84 6.90
C ILE A 152 -4.54 8.25 6.82
N PRO A 153 -5.04 8.83 7.93
CA PRO A 153 -5.56 10.19 7.96
C PRO A 153 -4.46 11.26 7.95
N TYR A 154 -4.83 12.50 7.60
CA TYR A 154 -3.90 13.63 7.45
C TYR A 154 -2.92 13.81 8.62
N ARG A 155 -3.43 13.75 9.86
CA ARG A 155 -2.62 14.00 11.06
C ARG A 155 -1.54 12.95 11.26
N ALA A 156 -1.86 11.68 11.01
CA ALA A 156 -0.88 10.61 11.06
C ALA A 156 0.11 10.72 9.89
N PHE A 157 -0.36 11.11 8.70
CA PHE A 157 0.50 11.27 7.53
C PHE A 157 1.51 12.43 7.65
N PHE A 158 1.07 13.63 8.09
CA PHE A 158 1.90 14.84 8.14
C PHE A 158 2.39 15.21 9.54
N GLY A 159 2.00 14.48 10.59
CA GLY A 159 2.33 14.80 11.99
C GLY A 159 3.82 14.91 12.29
N GLN A 160 4.68 14.40 11.41
CA GLN A 160 6.14 14.37 11.56
C GLN A 160 6.91 15.12 10.45
N CYS A 161 6.25 15.56 9.37
CA CYS A 161 6.92 16.23 8.25
C CYS A 161 6.95 17.76 8.43
N ARG A 162 8.15 18.35 8.55
CA ARG A 162 8.34 19.80 8.38
C ARG A 162 8.17 20.13 6.89
N LEU A 163 7.05 20.78 6.53
CA LEU A 163 6.86 21.31 5.19
C LEU A 163 7.85 22.46 4.93
N PRO A 164 8.52 22.50 3.76
CA PRO A 164 9.25 23.69 3.33
C PRO A 164 8.30 24.88 3.19
N SER A 165 8.73 26.04 3.67
CA SER A 165 8.05 27.31 3.43
C SER A 165 7.98 27.60 1.94
N ILE A 166 6.79 27.90 1.42
CA ILE A 166 6.61 28.31 0.02
C ILE A 166 6.93 29.80 -0.07
N ASP A 167 8.04 30.13 -0.72
CA ASP A 167 8.31 31.49 -1.17
C ASP A 167 7.34 31.85 -2.30
N HIS A 168 6.53 32.88 -2.07
CA HIS A 168 5.69 33.47 -3.11
C HIS A 168 6.57 34.24 -4.11
N PRO A 169 6.46 33.98 -5.43
CA PRO A 169 7.13 34.82 -6.41
C PRO A 169 6.51 36.22 -6.42
N SER A 170 7.35 37.25 -6.35
CA SER A 170 6.95 38.65 -6.57
C SER A 170 6.49 38.86 -8.02
N PRO A 171 5.46 39.68 -8.26
CA PRO A 171 4.86 39.78 -9.59
C PRO A 171 5.74 40.61 -10.54
N ALA A 172 6.09 40.00 -11.68
CA ALA A 172 6.58 40.72 -12.84
C ALA A 172 5.49 41.67 -13.39
N LYS A 173 5.92 42.78 -14.02
CA LYS A 173 5.03 43.75 -14.69
C LYS A 173 4.08 43.03 -15.66
N SER A 174 2.79 42.98 -15.35
CA SER A 174 1.77 42.30 -16.16
C SER A 174 0.80 43.31 -16.81
N ASP A 175 0.34 43.02 -18.04
CA ASP A 175 -0.65 43.79 -18.80
C ASP A 175 -2.09 43.71 -18.23
N ILE A 176 -2.26 43.10 -17.05
CA ILE A 176 -3.52 42.79 -16.39
C ILE A 176 -3.58 43.63 -15.11
N SER A 177 -4.57 44.52 -15.01
CA SER A 177 -4.84 45.26 -13.77
C SER A 177 -6.10 44.73 -13.11
N VAL A 178 -6.06 44.61 -11.79
CA VAL A 178 -7.13 44.01 -11.01
C VAL A 178 -7.50 44.92 -9.85
N ALA A 179 -8.78 45.24 -9.74
CA ALA A 179 -9.31 46.13 -8.70
C ALA A 179 -10.44 45.46 -7.91
N THR A 180 -10.57 45.87 -6.64
CA THR A 180 -11.77 45.65 -5.84
C THR A 180 -12.74 46.81 -6.16
N PRO A 181 -14.02 46.58 -6.49
CA PRO A 181 -14.95 47.67 -6.77
C PRO A 181 -15.16 48.57 -5.52
N PRO A 182 -15.43 49.88 -5.69
CA PRO A 182 -15.73 50.80 -4.58
C PRO A 182 -16.99 50.40 -3.80
N GLU A 183 -17.04 50.71 -2.50
CA GLU A 183 -18.07 50.26 -1.55
C GLU A 183 -19.50 50.78 -1.84
N ASP A 184 -19.67 51.79 -2.71
CA ASP A 184 -20.96 52.45 -2.94
C ASP A 184 -21.98 51.69 -3.81
N LEU A 185 -21.70 50.44 -4.21
CA LEU A 185 -22.65 49.57 -4.93
C LEU A 185 -23.05 48.31 -4.15
N VAL A 186 -22.68 48.21 -2.87
CA VAL A 186 -22.98 47.04 -2.01
C VAL A 186 -24.32 47.22 -1.28
N VAL A 187 -25.41 47.42 -2.04
CA VAL A 187 -26.77 47.20 -1.53
C VAL A 187 -27.47 46.22 -2.46
N SER A 188 -27.02 44.96 -2.43
CA SER A 188 -27.74 43.73 -2.79
C SER A 188 -26.76 42.67 -3.33
N SER A 189 -25.97 42.08 -2.44
CA SER A 189 -25.54 40.66 -2.49
C SER A 189 -24.48 40.42 -1.42
N LYS A 190 -24.90 39.94 -0.25
CA LYS A 190 -24.01 39.21 0.70
C LYS A 190 -23.62 37.84 0.13
N GLY A 191 -23.33 37.76 -1.17
CA GLY A 191 -23.11 36.52 -1.91
C GLY A 191 -21.86 36.60 -2.77
N ILE A 192 -21.11 35.50 -2.78
CA ILE A 192 -19.97 35.27 -3.68
C ILE A 192 -20.39 35.61 -5.13
N SER A 193 -19.60 36.41 -5.84
CA SER A 193 -19.94 36.81 -7.22
C SER A 193 -20.16 35.60 -8.13
N SER A 194 -21.06 35.70 -9.12
CA SER A 194 -21.33 34.57 -10.04
C SER A 194 -20.09 34.07 -10.78
N LEU A 195 -19.09 34.93 -11.01
CA LEU A 195 -17.81 34.53 -11.59
C LEU A 195 -16.97 33.75 -10.57
N SER A 196 -16.88 34.24 -9.33
CA SER A 196 -16.18 33.55 -8.23
C SER A 196 -16.75 32.14 -8.00
N LYS A 197 -18.08 31.96 -8.06
CA LYS A 197 -18.71 30.63 -8.00
C LYS A 197 -18.24 29.72 -9.13
N THR A 198 -18.24 30.20 -10.37
CA THR A 198 -17.76 29.43 -11.54
C THR A 198 -16.26 29.14 -11.49
N LEU A 199 -15.45 30.04 -10.94
CA LEU A 199 -14.00 29.82 -10.76
C LEU A 199 -13.72 28.77 -9.68
N ASN A 200 -14.46 28.81 -8.56
CA ASN A 200 -14.36 27.79 -7.50
C ASN A 200 -14.83 26.41 -8.00
N GLU A 201 -15.94 26.35 -8.75
CA GLU A 201 -16.38 25.12 -9.44
C GLU A 201 -15.28 24.59 -10.37
N LYS A 202 -14.62 25.46 -11.12
CA LYS A 202 -13.51 25.06 -12.01
C LYS A 202 -12.33 24.49 -11.22
N VAL A 203 -11.92 25.10 -10.11
CA VAL A 203 -10.85 24.58 -9.25
C VAL A 203 -11.19 23.20 -8.73
N SER A 204 -12.42 23.04 -8.22
CA SER A 204 -12.92 21.78 -7.69
C SER A 204 -12.86 20.66 -8.75
N ILE A 205 -13.23 20.97 -9.99
CA ILE A 205 -13.13 20.04 -11.13
C ILE A 205 -11.67 19.78 -11.53
N ASP A 206 -10.84 20.83 -11.66
CA ASP A 206 -9.42 20.70 -12.02
C ASP A 206 -8.68 19.81 -10.99
N ARG A 207 -8.99 19.96 -9.69
CA ARG A 207 -8.46 19.10 -8.61
C ARG A 207 -8.98 17.67 -8.70
N ALA A 208 -10.26 17.46 -8.99
CA ALA A 208 -10.78 16.11 -9.22
C ALA A 208 -10.04 15.42 -10.39
N HIS A 209 -9.70 16.16 -11.45
CA HIS A 209 -8.89 15.62 -12.54
C HIS A 209 -7.45 15.27 -12.11
N LEU A 210 -6.81 16.06 -11.24
CA LEU A 210 -5.50 15.72 -10.69
C LEU A 210 -5.56 14.43 -9.86
N PHE A 211 -6.60 14.27 -9.03
CA PHE A 211 -6.84 13.06 -8.25
C PHE A 211 -7.03 11.84 -9.16
N LEU A 212 -7.95 11.92 -10.12
CA LEU A 212 -8.27 10.82 -11.04
C LEU A 212 -7.08 10.46 -11.94
N ALA A 213 -6.21 11.42 -12.27
CA ALA A 213 -5.00 11.17 -13.05
C ALA A 213 -3.82 10.60 -12.22
N GLY A 214 -4.00 10.32 -10.92
CA GLY A 214 -2.94 9.84 -10.03
C GLY A 214 -1.86 10.89 -9.70
N ARG A 215 -2.09 12.17 -10.04
CA ARG A 215 -1.14 13.28 -9.81
C ARG A 215 -1.29 13.84 -8.40
N ILE A 216 -1.07 12.98 -7.40
CA ILE A 216 -1.35 13.28 -5.99
C ILE A 216 -0.45 14.41 -5.46
N ASN A 217 0.82 14.47 -5.87
CA ASN A 217 1.71 15.56 -5.49
C ASN A 217 1.18 16.93 -5.95
N ASP A 218 0.67 17.01 -7.17
CA ASP A 218 0.09 18.26 -7.71
C ASP A 218 -1.24 18.59 -7.03
N LEU A 219 -2.06 17.58 -6.74
CA LEU A 219 -3.28 17.74 -5.97
C LEU A 219 -2.98 18.37 -4.60
N VAL A 220 -2.04 17.79 -3.86
CA VAL A 220 -1.64 18.26 -2.53
C VAL A 220 -1.00 19.65 -2.60
N LYS A 221 -0.14 19.93 -3.59
CA LYS A 221 0.43 21.27 -3.81
C LYS A 221 -0.63 22.32 -4.11
N SER A 222 -1.76 21.93 -4.70
CA SER A 222 -2.85 22.85 -5.04
C SER A 222 -3.73 23.26 -3.85
N MET A 223 -3.55 22.67 -2.66
CA MET A 223 -4.43 22.81 -1.50
C MET A 223 -3.76 23.52 -0.33
N ASP A 224 -4.54 24.31 0.42
CA ASP A 224 -4.11 24.79 1.74
C ASP A 224 -4.16 23.68 2.81
N ARG A 225 -3.74 23.98 4.03
CA ARG A 225 -3.71 23.00 5.13
C ARG A 225 -5.09 22.42 5.45
N ARG A 226 -6.13 23.26 5.53
CA ARG A 226 -7.49 22.83 5.87
C ARG A 226 -8.08 21.98 4.75
N GLU A 227 -7.86 22.38 3.51
CA GLU A 227 -8.26 21.61 2.32
C GLU A 227 -7.58 20.23 2.28
N LYS A 228 -6.30 20.15 2.63
CA LYS A 228 -5.59 18.86 2.76
C LYS A 228 -6.18 18.01 3.88
N GLU A 229 -6.43 18.59 5.05
CA GLU A 229 -7.06 17.89 6.18
C GLU A 229 -8.41 17.28 5.78
N SER A 230 -9.30 18.06 5.14
CA SER A 230 -10.59 17.56 4.64
C SER A 230 -10.43 16.46 3.58
N THR A 231 -9.52 16.64 2.61
CA THR A 231 -9.28 15.67 1.52
C THR A 231 -8.83 14.32 2.06
N PHE A 232 -7.80 14.31 2.91
CA PHE A 232 -7.27 13.07 3.49
C PHE A 232 -8.27 12.42 4.43
N THR A 233 -9.05 13.20 5.18
CA THR A 233 -10.12 12.67 6.04
C THR A 233 -11.18 11.97 5.19
N TRP A 234 -11.64 12.60 4.11
CA TRP A 234 -12.62 12.01 3.20
C TRP A 234 -12.11 10.72 2.56
N LEU A 235 -10.87 10.73 2.05
CA LEU A 235 -10.25 9.57 1.39
C LEU A 235 -10.00 8.42 2.37
N ASN A 236 -9.60 8.72 3.60
CA ASN A 236 -9.41 7.70 4.64
C ASN A 236 -10.74 7.11 5.14
N GLN A 237 -11.78 7.93 5.27
CA GLN A 237 -13.12 7.44 5.58
C GLN A 237 -13.67 6.54 4.46
N PHE A 238 -13.39 6.88 3.19
CA PHE A 238 -13.72 6.02 2.06
C PHE A 238 -12.97 4.68 2.11
N TRP A 239 -11.67 4.72 2.40
CA TRP A 239 -10.85 3.52 2.54
C TRP A 239 -11.39 2.59 3.63
N LEU A 240 -11.71 3.12 4.82
CA LEU A 240 -12.26 2.32 5.92
C LEU A 240 -13.64 1.76 5.57
N PHE A 241 -14.47 2.54 4.87
CA PHE A 241 -15.75 2.05 4.34
C PHE A 241 -15.56 0.89 3.36
N GLY A 242 -14.63 1.00 2.40
CA GLY A 242 -14.34 -0.08 1.45
C GLY A 242 -13.83 -1.33 2.15
N PHE A 243 -12.91 -1.16 3.09
CA PHE A 243 -12.39 -2.23 3.94
C PHE A 243 -13.50 -2.93 4.73
N GLN A 244 -14.35 -2.19 5.45
CA GLN A 244 -15.45 -2.76 6.24
C GLN A 244 -16.51 -3.43 5.39
N THR A 245 -16.81 -2.86 4.22
CA THR A 245 -17.75 -3.44 3.27
C THR A 245 -17.23 -4.76 2.73
N ALA A 246 -15.95 -4.84 2.35
CA ALA A 246 -15.35 -6.08 1.85
C ALA A 246 -15.16 -7.13 2.96
N LYS A 247 -14.66 -6.73 4.14
CA LYS A 247 -14.42 -7.61 5.30
C LYS A 247 -15.67 -8.36 5.73
N ASN A 248 -16.81 -7.67 5.72
CA ASN A 248 -18.08 -8.21 6.19
C ASN A 248 -19.03 -8.55 5.05
N TRP A 249 -18.56 -8.59 3.81
CA TRP A 249 -19.43 -8.95 2.70
C TRP A 249 -19.96 -10.37 2.87
N GLY A 250 -21.28 -10.52 2.84
CA GLY A 250 -21.97 -11.80 3.09
C GLY A 250 -22.48 -11.98 4.53
N ARG A 251 -22.16 -11.09 5.48
CA ARG A 251 -22.62 -11.17 6.88
C ARG A 251 -22.74 -9.80 7.56
N GLY A 252 -23.52 -9.71 8.64
CA GLY A 252 -23.59 -8.46 9.43
C GLY A 252 -24.27 -7.28 8.73
N PRO A 253 -23.90 -6.01 9.02
CA PRO A 253 -24.57 -4.85 8.44
C PRO A 253 -24.36 -4.71 6.92
N ARG A 254 -25.47 -4.67 6.16
CA ARG A 254 -25.43 -4.45 4.69
C ARG A 254 -25.07 -3.03 4.27
N HIS A 255 -25.28 -2.06 5.17
CA HIS A 255 -25.11 -0.64 4.88
C HIS A 255 -24.16 -0.01 5.87
N TRP A 256 -22.95 0.29 5.41
CA TRP A 256 -21.97 1.09 6.15
C TRP A 256 -22.17 2.58 5.86
N THR A 257 -22.24 3.37 6.92
CA THR A 257 -22.47 4.83 6.91
C THR A 257 -21.49 5.48 7.87
N ALA A 258 -21.32 6.80 7.78
CA ALA A 258 -20.44 7.52 8.70
C ALA A 258 -20.80 7.31 10.19
N ASP A 259 -22.09 7.10 10.49
CA ASP A 259 -22.60 6.86 11.84
C ASP A 259 -22.14 5.51 12.41
N ASN A 260 -22.42 4.40 11.72
CA ASN A 260 -22.05 3.08 12.20
C ASN A 260 -20.56 2.74 12.00
N LEU A 261 -19.84 3.52 11.19
CA LEU A 261 -18.38 3.52 11.15
C LEU A 261 -17.77 4.35 12.31
N GLY A 262 -18.57 5.04 13.12
CA GLY A 262 -18.13 5.74 14.32
C GLY A 262 -17.39 7.06 14.04
N PHE A 263 -17.58 7.70 12.89
CA PHE A 263 -16.85 8.93 12.54
C PHE A 263 -17.32 10.17 13.31
N TYR A 264 -18.55 10.18 13.84
CA TYR A 264 -19.06 11.31 14.62
C TYR A 264 -18.65 11.28 16.10
N GLN A 265 -18.28 10.11 16.64
CA GLN A 265 -17.94 9.94 18.06
C GLN A 265 -16.66 10.68 18.46
N HIS A 266 -15.74 10.92 17.52
CA HIS A 266 -14.46 11.60 17.77
C HIS A 266 -14.47 13.12 17.56
N ARG A 267 -15.59 13.74 17.16
CA ARG A 267 -15.67 15.23 17.03
C ARG A 267 -15.71 15.96 18.38
N GLY A 268 -15.91 15.26 19.50
CA GLY A 268 -16.25 15.84 20.80
C GLY A 268 -15.12 16.09 21.81
N SER A 269 -13.85 15.77 21.54
CA SER A 269 -12.77 15.93 22.54
C SER A 269 -11.86 17.17 22.33
N GLY A 270 -12.30 18.13 21.52
CA GLY A 270 -11.75 19.49 21.54
C GLY A 270 -12.35 20.23 22.73
N THR A 271 -11.52 20.55 23.72
CA THR A 271 -11.82 21.42 24.86
C THR A 271 -12.90 22.47 24.54
N LEU A 272 -14.08 22.30 25.12
CA LEU A 272 -15.10 23.35 25.22
C LEU A 272 -14.48 24.52 25.98
N SER A 273 -13.85 25.42 25.24
CA SER A 273 -13.45 26.73 25.77
C SER A 273 -14.73 27.57 25.78
N LEU A 274 -15.27 27.78 26.98
CA LEU A 274 -16.38 28.69 27.21
C LEU A 274 -16.03 30.08 26.63
N PRO A 275 -16.97 30.76 25.96
CA PRO A 275 -16.74 32.08 25.41
C PRO A 275 -16.65 33.09 26.56
N ASN A 276 -15.57 33.88 26.59
CA ASN A 276 -15.33 35.09 27.41
C ASN A 276 -14.08 35.04 28.32
N THR A 277 -12.91 34.75 27.77
CA THR A 277 -11.66 35.24 28.37
C THR A 277 -10.78 35.83 27.27
N PRO A 278 -10.39 37.12 27.34
CA PRO A 278 -9.61 37.75 26.29
C PRO A 278 -8.17 37.21 26.34
N GLY A 279 -7.73 36.63 25.22
CA GLY A 279 -6.36 36.14 25.06
C GLY A 279 -5.36 37.28 24.97
N LEU A 280 -4.40 37.29 25.89
CA LEU A 280 -3.16 38.06 25.74
C LEU A 280 -2.10 37.17 25.11
N ASN A 281 -1.68 37.57 23.91
CA ASN A 281 -0.49 37.07 23.24
C ASN A 281 0.77 37.47 24.02
N ALA A 282 1.62 36.51 24.40
CA ALA A 282 3.06 36.71 24.52
C ALA A 282 3.77 35.35 24.56
N GLY A 283 4.78 35.19 23.70
CA GLY A 283 5.58 33.97 23.62
C GLY A 283 6.73 33.93 24.62
N SER A 284 7.00 32.75 25.19
CA SER A 284 8.32 32.15 25.37
C SER A 284 8.21 30.82 26.12
N PRO A 285 9.16 29.88 25.90
CA PRO A 285 9.08 28.53 26.41
C PRO A 285 9.57 28.49 27.86
N MET A 286 8.74 28.00 28.79
CA MET A 286 9.21 27.61 30.12
C MET A 286 8.98 26.12 30.34
N ILE A 287 10.12 25.47 30.56
CA ILE A 287 10.30 24.15 31.16
C ILE A 287 9.41 24.03 32.40
N SER A 288 8.63 22.96 32.50
CA SER A 288 7.99 22.53 33.75
C SER A 288 7.92 21.00 33.79
N ASP A 289 8.28 20.48 34.96
CA ASP A 289 8.49 19.07 35.30
C ASP A 289 7.26 18.16 35.08
N PRO A 290 7.50 16.84 34.89
CA PRO A 290 6.47 15.84 34.64
C PRO A 290 5.85 15.37 35.97
N GLY A 291 4.63 15.83 36.25
CA GLY A 291 3.87 15.35 37.39
C GLY A 291 2.38 15.61 37.19
N GLU A 292 1.62 14.53 37.00
CA GLU A 292 0.17 14.47 37.24
C GLU A 292 -0.73 15.36 36.35
N LYS A 293 -0.73 15.06 35.05
CA LYS A 293 -2.00 15.07 34.31
C LYS A 293 -2.30 13.63 33.94
N GLY A 294 -3.35 13.06 34.52
CA GLY A 294 -3.80 11.70 34.27
C GLY A 294 -3.83 11.43 32.76
N ALA A 295 -2.81 10.72 32.29
CA ALA A 295 -2.76 10.24 30.93
C ALA A 295 -3.93 9.27 30.78
N LYS A 296 -4.82 9.53 29.82
CA LYS A 296 -5.72 8.47 29.36
C LYS A 296 -4.82 7.29 28.98
N VAL A 297 -4.95 6.18 29.71
CA VAL A 297 -4.27 4.93 29.36
C VAL A 297 -4.80 4.56 27.98
N GLY A 298 -4.01 4.77 26.93
CA GLY A 298 -4.41 4.46 25.56
C GLY A 298 -4.76 2.98 25.44
N ILE A 299 -5.78 2.66 24.66
CA ILE A 299 -6.26 1.28 24.49
C ILE A 299 -5.15 0.49 23.80
N LYS A 300 -4.65 -0.57 24.46
CA LYS A 300 -3.61 -1.45 23.91
C LYS A 300 -4.21 -2.82 23.57
N PRO A 301 -3.75 -3.48 22.48
CA PRO A 301 -4.15 -4.84 22.20
C PRO A 301 -3.56 -5.81 23.23
N SER A 302 -4.18 -6.97 23.36
CA SER A 302 -3.62 -8.09 24.13
C SER A 302 -2.28 -8.56 23.53
N GLN A 303 -1.35 -8.99 24.39
CA GLN A 303 -0.11 -9.65 23.94
C GLN A 303 -0.32 -11.11 23.50
N LEU A 304 -1.52 -11.65 23.71
CA LEU A 304 -1.88 -13.03 23.40
C LEU A 304 -2.35 -13.17 21.95
N CYS A 305 -1.68 -14.04 21.18
CA CYS A 305 -1.99 -14.29 19.78
C CYS A 305 -3.34 -14.98 19.61
N ARG A 306 -4.06 -14.67 18.53
CA ARG A 306 -5.05 -15.59 17.96
C ARG A 306 -4.35 -16.61 17.06
N TRP A 307 -5.04 -17.63 16.60
CA TRP A 307 -4.49 -18.61 15.66
C TRP A 307 -5.57 -19.23 14.80
N SER A 308 -5.14 -19.85 13.70
CA SER A 308 -6.00 -20.68 12.86
C SER A 308 -5.53 -22.12 12.84
N ILE A 309 -6.47 -23.05 12.76
CA ILE A 309 -6.23 -24.48 12.52
C ILE A 309 -6.88 -24.85 11.21
N HIS A 310 -6.13 -25.51 10.32
CA HIS A 310 -6.71 -26.09 9.11
C HIS A 310 -7.46 -27.36 9.49
N VAL A 311 -8.73 -27.44 9.12
CA VAL A 311 -9.59 -28.58 9.38
C VAL A 311 -10.09 -29.15 8.05
N PRO A 312 -10.17 -30.49 7.89
CA PRO A 312 -10.84 -31.09 6.74
C PRO A 312 -12.28 -30.60 6.62
N ASP A 313 -12.75 -30.43 5.37
CA ASP A 313 -14.18 -30.28 5.12
C ASP A 313 -14.85 -31.62 5.45
N GLU A 314 -15.49 -31.70 6.62
CA GLU A 314 -16.38 -32.80 6.95
C GLU A 314 -17.81 -32.37 6.65
N ASP A 315 -18.54 -33.19 5.88
CA ASP A 315 -19.98 -33.04 5.72
C ASP A 315 -20.66 -33.28 7.07
N TYR A 316 -21.02 -32.21 7.79
CA TYR A 316 -21.81 -32.31 9.00
C TYR A 316 -23.25 -31.83 8.74
N GLU A 317 -24.22 -32.51 9.35
CA GLU A 317 -25.58 -31.99 9.43
C GLU A 317 -25.57 -30.82 10.43
N GLU A 318 -25.83 -29.60 9.95
CA GLU A 318 -26.04 -28.45 10.82
C GLU A 318 -27.13 -28.78 11.84
N VAL A 319 -26.75 -28.94 13.11
CA VAL A 319 -27.72 -28.99 14.20
C VAL A 319 -28.28 -27.58 14.34
N PRO A 320 -29.61 -27.37 14.23
CA PRO A 320 -30.19 -26.04 14.35
C PRO A 320 -29.77 -25.43 15.68
N SER A 321 -29.00 -24.35 15.63
CA SER A 321 -28.69 -23.56 16.82
C SER A 321 -30.01 -23.16 17.47
N PRO A 322 -30.12 -23.17 18.82
CA PRO A 322 -31.32 -22.65 19.49
C PRO A 322 -31.63 -21.25 18.92
N PRO A 323 -32.89 -20.94 18.58
CA PRO A 323 -33.23 -19.64 18.03
C PRO A 323 -32.82 -18.57 19.04
N GLY A 324 -31.70 -17.88 18.77
CA GLY A 324 -31.33 -16.68 19.48
C GLY A 324 -32.36 -15.60 19.17
N ASP A 325 -32.80 -14.89 20.20
CA ASP A 325 -33.94 -13.95 20.17
C ASP A 325 -33.78 -12.75 19.21
N ASP A 326 -32.64 -12.62 18.53
CA ASP A 326 -32.38 -11.57 17.53
C ASP A 326 -32.14 -12.16 16.12
N GLU A 327 -32.99 -11.76 15.17
CA GLU A 327 -32.98 -12.18 13.76
C GLU A 327 -31.68 -11.79 13.02
N TYR A 328 -30.86 -10.89 13.60
CA TYR A 328 -29.66 -10.31 12.95
C TYR A 328 -28.38 -10.26 13.80
N GLY A 329 -28.39 -10.80 15.03
CA GLY A 329 -27.27 -10.67 15.98
C GLY A 329 -27.11 -9.25 16.55
N ASP A 330 -26.17 -9.06 17.47
CA ASP A 330 -25.85 -7.73 18.01
C ASP A 330 -25.09 -6.91 16.95
N GLY A 331 -25.67 -5.78 16.54
CA GLY A 331 -25.11 -4.88 15.53
C GLY A 331 -23.73 -4.31 15.86
N GLN A 332 -23.25 -4.45 17.09
CA GLN A 332 -21.91 -4.02 17.52
C GLN A 332 -20.93 -5.18 17.74
N ASN A 333 -21.39 -6.44 17.70
CA ASN A 333 -20.56 -7.62 17.95
C ASN A 333 -20.40 -8.47 16.68
N GLU A 334 -19.26 -8.32 15.98
CA GLU A 334 -18.90 -9.06 14.76
C GLU A 334 -19.07 -10.59 14.92
N SER A 335 -18.79 -11.13 16.11
CA SER A 335 -18.87 -12.58 16.38
C SER A 335 -20.30 -13.13 16.46
N SER A 336 -21.31 -12.26 16.54
CA SER A 336 -22.72 -12.64 16.62
C SER A 336 -23.48 -12.52 15.29
N TRP A 337 -22.81 -12.03 14.24
CA TRP A 337 -23.44 -11.75 12.96
C TRP A 337 -23.73 -13.03 12.17
N LYS A 338 -24.97 -13.13 11.69
CA LYS A 338 -25.44 -14.20 10.81
C LYS A 338 -25.13 -13.88 9.34
N GLU A 339 -25.08 -14.93 8.53
CA GLU A 339 -24.96 -14.83 7.08
C GLU A 339 -26.17 -14.15 6.44
N TRP A 340 -25.94 -13.49 5.31
CA TRP A 340 -27.00 -12.84 4.55
C TRP A 340 -27.86 -13.86 3.80
N PRO A 341 -29.17 -13.58 3.66
CA PRO A 341 -29.99 -14.31 2.69
C PRO A 341 -29.41 -14.16 1.27
N GLN A 342 -29.47 -15.22 0.46
CA GLN A 342 -28.93 -15.22 -0.92
C GLN A 342 -29.42 -14.05 -1.79
N SER A 343 -30.66 -13.59 -1.58
CA SER A 343 -31.22 -12.42 -2.27
C SER A 343 -30.40 -11.13 -2.07
N TRP A 344 -29.65 -11.01 -0.97
CA TRP A 344 -28.81 -9.84 -0.68
C TRP A 344 -27.41 -9.96 -1.27
N VAL A 345 -26.90 -11.19 -1.41
CA VAL A 345 -25.57 -11.51 -1.96
C VAL A 345 -25.52 -11.27 -3.47
N ASN A 346 -26.66 -11.43 -4.16
CA ASN A 346 -26.77 -11.27 -5.62
C ASN A 346 -26.47 -9.85 -6.16
N HIS A 347 -26.30 -8.84 -5.31
CA HIS A 347 -25.96 -7.49 -5.74
C HIS A 347 -24.43 -7.31 -5.77
N PRO A 348 -23.82 -6.80 -6.85
CA PRO A 348 -22.37 -6.58 -6.91
C PRO A 348 -21.90 -5.58 -5.85
N ILE A 349 -20.79 -5.87 -5.19
CA ILE A 349 -20.15 -4.96 -4.24
C ILE A 349 -19.66 -3.68 -4.93
N GLU A 350 -19.34 -3.73 -6.22
CA GLU A 350 -18.92 -2.58 -7.03
C GLU A 350 -20.02 -1.52 -7.09
N GLU A 351 -21.29 -1.93 -7.15
CA GLU A 351 -22.43 -1.01 -7.09
C GLU A 351 -22.46 -0.27 -5.74
N LYS A 352 -22.19 -0.97 -4.63
CA LYS A 352 -22.11 -0.35 -3.30
C LYS A 352 -20.99 0.67 -3.20
N ILE A 353 -19.83 0.36 -3.76
CA ILE A 353 -18.67 1.28 -3.80
C ILE A 353 -19.03 2.54 -4.59
N VAL A 354 -19.67 2.40 -5.76
CA VAL A 354 -20.08 3.53 -6.59
C VAL A 354 -21.21 4.35 -5.94
N ASP A 355 -22.22 3.69 -5.38
CA ASP A 355 -23.35 4.34 -4.69
C ASP A 355 -22.88 5.16 -3.50
N ALA A 356 -21.92 4.65 -2.73
CA ALA A 356 -21.32 5.36 -1.61
C ALA A 356 -20.61 6.64 -2.08
N LEU A 357 -19.90 6.62 -3.21
CA LEU A 357 -19.29 7.82 -3.81
C LEU A 357 -20.33 8.84 -4.29
N GLN A 358 -21.46 8.37 -4.83
CA GLN A 358 -22.53 9.25 -5.32
C GLN A 358 -23.30 9.93 -4.16
N THR A 359 -23.59 9.17 -3.12
CA THR A 359 -24.40 9.62 -1.97
C THR A 359 -23.56 10.27 -0.88
N ASN A 360 -22.25 10.02 -0.84
CA ASN A 360 -21.35 10.44 0.23
C ASN A 360 -21.76 9.91 1.62
N SER A 361 -22.49 8.79 1.68
CA SER A 361 -23.03 8.23 2.92
C SER A 361 -21.97 7.75 3.91
N PHE A 362 -20.77 7.45 3.42
CA PHE A 362 -19.66 6.93 4.22
C PHE A 362 -18.90 8.01 4.98
N SER A 363 -19.04 9.29 4.63
CA SER A 363 -18.20 10.36 5.19
C SER A 363 -18.97 11.25 6.17
N SER A 364 -18.29 11.66 7.24
CA SER A 364 -18.81 12.67 8.17
C SER A 364 -18.72 14.09 7.61
N LEU A 365 -18.04 14.30 6.48
CA LEU A 365 -17.88 15.59 5.82
C LEU A 365 -18.99 15.80 4.78
N SER A 366 -19.55 17.00 4.76
CA SER A 366 -20.46 17.42 3.71
C SER A 366 -19.73 17.66 2.38
N VAL A 367 -20.45 17.53 1.26
CA VAL A 367 -19.87 17.73 -0.09
C VAL A 367 -19.27 19.13 -0.26
N ASP A 368 -19.79 20.14 0.45
CA ASP A 368 -19.30 21.52 0.41
C ASP A 368 -17.97 21.72 1.16
N GLU A 369 -17.61 20.81 2.08
CA GLU A 369 -16.33 20.83 2.82
C GLU A 369 -15.17 20.22 2.01
N ILE A 370 -15.46 19.58 0.86
CA ILE A 370 -14.48 18.84 0.06
C ILE A 370 -13.92 19.75 -1.04
N PRO A 371 -12.58 19.92 -1.13
CA PRO A 371 -11.96 20.90 -2.02
C PRO A 371 -11.89 20.48 -3.50
N PHE A 372 -12.49 19.34 -3.87
CA PHE A 372 -12.59 18.82 -5.23
C PHE A 372 -13.97 18.23 -5.51
N SER A 373 -14.29 18.03 -6.78
CA SER A 373 -15.64 17.63 -7.19
C SER A 373 -15.87 16.13 -6.99
N THR A 374 -16.50 15.75 -5.87
CA THR A 374 -16.91 14.36 -5.60
C THR A 374 -17.84 13.81 -6.68
N ALA A 375 -18.75 14.63 -7.21
CA ALA A 375 -19.62 14.25 -8.32
C ALA A 375 -18.83 13.83 -9.58
N LYS A 376 -17.67 14.47 -9.85
CA LYS A 376 -16.79 14.06 -10.95
C LYS A 376 -16.05 12.76 -10.65
N VAL A 377 -15.66 12.54 -9.40
CA VAL A 377 -15.05 11.26 -8.96
C VAL A 377 -16.06 10.12 -9.06
N ALA A 378 -17.26 10.29 -8.52
CA ALA A 378 -18.36 9.31 -8.59
C ALA A 378 -18.76 9.01 -10.05
N SER A 379 -18.86 10.04 -10.89
CA SER A 379 -19.13 9.87 -12.33
C SER A 379 -18.00 9.16 -13.07
N ALA A 380 -16.74 9.32 -12.65
CA ALA A 380 -15.63 8.60 -13.26
C ALA A 380 -15.66 7.13 -12.84
N ALA A 381 -15.87 6.85 -11.55
CA ALA A 381 -16.06 5.50 -11.01
C ALA A 381 -17.20 4.75 -11.72
N SER A 382 -18.37 5.36 -11.88
CA SER A 382 -19.50 4.74 -12.58
C SER A 382 -19.25 4.46 -14.07
N LYS A 383 -18.31 5.20 -14.70
CA LYS A 383 -17.92 5.02 -16.11
C LYS A 383 -16.76 4.03 -16.28
N SER A 384 -16.23 3.51 -15.18
CA SER A 384 -15.02 2.68 -15.10
C SER A 384 -15.26 1.40 -14.28
N PRO A 385 -16.22 0.54 -14.69
CA PRO A 385 -16.59 -0.64 -13.90
C PRO A 385 -15.43 -1.63 -13.71
N ASN A 386 -14.53 -1.75 -14.68
CA ASN A 386 -13.37 -2.66 -14.58
C ASN A 386 -12.35 -2.15 -13.56
N GLU A 387 -12.10 -0.86 -13.51
CA GLU A 387 -11.20 -0.25 -12.53
C GLU A 387 -11.79 -0.32 -11.12
N ILE A 388 -13.12 -0.21 -10.97
CA ILE A 388 -13.80 -0.45 -9.69
C ILE A 388 -13.71 -1.91 -9.26
N LEU A 389 -13.82 -2.86 -10.20
CA LEU A 389 -13.58 -4.27 -9.91
C LEU A 389 -12.15 -4.51 -9.40
N VAL A 390 -11.13 -3.88 -10.00
CA VAL A 390 -9.74 -3.94 -9.52
C VAL A 390 -9.61 -3.41 -8.08
N GLU A 391 -10.19 -2.25 -7.78
CA GLU A 391 -10.17 -1.69 -6.42
C GLU A 391 -10.89 -2.60 -5.42
N THR A 392 -12.00 -3.22 -5.84
CA THR A 392 -12.80 -4.13 -5.00
C THR A 392 -12.06 -5.43 -4.71
N VAL A 393 -11.39 -6.02 -5.71
CA VAL A 393 -10.47 -7.16 -5.52
C VAL A 393 -9.34 -6.78 -4.55
N GLY A 394 -8.82 -5.57 -4.65
CA GLY A 394 -7.83 -5.07 -3.71
C GLY A 394 -8.35 -4.99 -2.27
N PHE A 395 -9.56 -4.46 -2.08
CA PHE A 395 -10.20 -4.42 -0.76
C PHE A 395 -10.50 -5.81 -0.20
N SER A 396 -10.94 -6.77 -1.02
CA SER A 396 -11.20 -8.15 -0.56
C SER A 396 -9.92 -8.87 -0.13
N ILE A 397 -8.80 -8.65 -0.84
CA ILE A 397 -7.47 -9.15 -0.44
C ILE A 397 -7.04 -8.54 0.90
N ILE A 398 -7.09 -7.20 1.02
CA ILE A 398 -6.71 -6.47 2.25
C ILE A 398 -7.57 -6.93 3.44
N ALA A 399 -8.86 -7.13 3.21
CA ALA A 399 -9.81 -7.57 4.22
C ALA A 399 -9.71 -9.08 4.54
N GLY A 400 -9.01 -9.86 3.71
CA GLY A 400 -8.90 -11.32 3.85
C GLY A 400 -10.24 -12.04 3.76
N ASN A 401 -11.19 -11.53 2.97
CA ASN A 401 -12.48 -12.21 2.72
C ASN A 401 -12.32 -13.13 1.50
N ILE A 402 -12.15 -14.43 1.78
CA ILE A 402 -11.87 -15.47 0.78
C ILE A 402 -13.07 -15.68 -0.14
N ASP A 403 -14.29 -15.76 0.41
CA ASP A 403 -15.51 -16.05 -0.36
C ASP A 403 -15.84 -14.92 -1.35
N LEU A 404 -15.71 -13.67 -0.88
CA LEU A 404 -15.85 -12.51 -1.76
C LEU A 404 -14.75 -12.50 -2.82
N LEU A 405 -13.51 -12.79 -2.44
CA LEU A 405 -12.40 -12.79 -3.38
C LEU A 405 -12.58 -13.84 -4.49
N ASP A 406 -13.03 -15.05 -4.17
CA ASP A 406 -13.29 -16.11 -5.17
C ASP A 406 -14.36 -15.66 -6.19
N THR A 407 -15.44 -15.05 -5.69
CA THR A 407 -16.51 -14.48 -6.52
C THR A 407 -15.95 -13.41 -7.47
N LEU A 408 -15.17 -12.46 -6.94
CA LEU A 408 -14.61 -11.35 -7.73
C LEU A 408 -13.54 -11.81 -8.72
N LEU A 409 -12.73 -12.81 -8.38
CA LEU A 409 -11.75 -13.40 -9.30
C LEU A 409 -12.44 -14.11 -10.47
N SER A 410 -13.53 -14.83 -10.19
CA SER A 410 -14.39 -15.43 -11.22
C SER A 410 -15.01 -14.36 -12.13
N GLU A 411 -15.46 -13.24 -11.57
CA GLU A 411 -15.99 -12.12 -12.35
C GLU A 411 -14.92 -11.44 -13.20
N ALA A 412 -13.74 -11.16 -12.64
CA ALA A 412 -12.60 -10.61 -13.36
C ALA A 412 -12.16 -11.52 -14.51
N ARG A 413 -12.25 -12.85 -14.33
CA ARG A 413 -12.02 -13.85 -15.38
C ARG A 413 -12.99 -13.68 -16.53
N ASN A 414 -14.28 -13.64 -16.20
CA ASN A 414 -15.36 -13.57 -17.17
C ASN A 414 -15.30 -12.26 -17.98
N LYS A 415 -14.87 -11.17 -17.34
CA LYS A 415 -14.71 -9.85 -17.98
C LYS A 415 -13.32 -9.61 -18.60
N ALA A 416 -12.38 -10.54 -18.46
CA ALA A 416 -10.99 -10.42 -18.89
C ALA A 416 -10.30 -9.14 -18.36
N VAL A 417 -10.50 -8.83 -17.07
CA VAL A 417 -9.90 -7.65 -16.40
C VAL A 417 -8.49 -7.98 -15.93
N ASP A 418 -7.54 -7.10 -16.23
CA ASP A 418 -6.14 -7.24 -15.80
C ASP A 418 -5.96 -6.80 -14.34
N LEU A 419 -5.60 -7.76 -13.48
CA LEU A 419 -5.35 -7.53 -12.06
C LEU A 419 -3.87 -7.33 -11.73
N SER A 420 -2.98 -7.38 -12.72
CA SER A 420 -1.51 -7.37 -12.51
C SER A 420 -1.02 -6.12 -11.76
N SER A 421 -1.74 -5.00 -11.90
CA SER A 421 -1.41 -3.76 -11.21
C SER A 421 -1.56 -3.80 -9.69
N LEU A 422 -2.28 -4.79 -9.14
CA LEU A 422 -2.42 -4.97 -7.69
C LEU A 422 -1.24 -5.71 -7.07
N TYR A 423 -0.45 -6.44 -7.87
CA TYR A 423 0.50 -7.44 -7.38
C TYR A 423 -0.12 -8.36 -6.30
N PRO A 424 -1.16 -9.16 -6.64
CA PRO A 424 -2.07 -9.72 -5.63
C PRO A 424 -1.38 -10.59 -4.56
N PHE A 425 -0.35 -11.36 -4.92
CA PHE A 425 0.44 -12.13 -3.95
C PHE A 425 1.18 -11.23 -2.95
N HIS A 426 1.85 -10.18 -3.45
CA HIS A 426 2.54 -9.19 -2.60
C HIS A 426 1.56 -8.45 -1.70
N LEU A 427 0.37 -8.12 -2.22
CA LEU A 427 -0.71 -7.48 -1.45
C LEU A 427 -1.22 -8.41 -0.35
N ALA A 428 -1.56 -9.66 -0.69
CA ALA A 428 -2.02 -10.68 0.25
C ALA A 428 -1.01 -10.92 1.38
N ILE A 429 0.29 -10.99 1.06
CA ILE A 429 1.35 -11.16 2.05
C ILE A 429 1.48 -9.91 2.94
N SER A 430 1.39 -8.71 2.35
CA SER A 430 1.48 -7.46 3.12
C SER A 430 0.38 -7.35 4.17
N TYR A 431 -0.79 -7.93 3.91
CA TYR A 431 -1.94 -7.96 4.82
C TYR A 431 -2.22 -9.38 5.36
N LEU A 432 -1.19 -10.21 5.48
CA LEU A 432 -1.31 -11.61 5.87
C LEU A 432 -2.02 -11.76 7.22
N ARG A 433 -3.14 -12.48 7.23
CA ARG A 433 -3.94 -12.77 8.44
C ARG A 433 -3.69 -14.19 8.93
N GLY A 434 -2.53 -14.40 9.52
CA GLY A 434 -2.09 -15.70 10.02
C GLY A 434 -3.09 -16.39 10.95
N SER A 435 -3.86 -15.62 11.74
CA SER A 435 -4.86 -16.18 12.65
C SER A 435 -6.25 -16.43 12.06
N LYS A 436 -6.57 -15.92 10.87
CA LYS A 436 -7.91 -16.00 10.26
C LYS A 436 -7.93 -16.69 8.91
N THR A 437 -6.87 -16.58 8.11
CA THR A 437 -6.81 -17.17 6.76
C THR A 437 -5.57 -18.02 6.55
N CYS A 438 -4.54 -17.89 7.41
CA CYS A 438 -3.23 -18.52 7.23
C CYS A 438 -2.73 -18.37 5.78
N CYS A 439 -2.55 -19.48 5.05
CA CYS A 439 -2.11 -19.49 3.65
C CYS A 439 -3.24 -19.54 2.61
N ASN A 440 -4.52 -19.71 3.02
CA ASN A 440 -5.64 -19.96 2.10
C ASN A 440 -5.87 -18.84 1.08
N LEU A 441 -5.53 -17.60 1.43
CA LEU A 441 -5.63 -16.48 0.48
C LEU A 441 -4.65 -16.63 -0.69
N LEU A 442 -3.43 -17.11 -0.45
CA LEU A 442 -2.44 -17.36 -1.50
C LEU A 442 -2.81 -18.60 -2.33
N ASP A 443 -3.40 -19.61 -1.68
CA ASP A 443 -3.89 -20.82 -2.32
C ASP A 443 -5.03 -20.50 -3.31
N LEU A 444 -6.02 -19.71 -2.86
CA LEU A 444 -7.11 -19.22 -3.70
C LEU A 444 -6.58 -18.40 -4.88
N LEU A 445 -5.69 -17.43 -4.60
CA LEU A 445 -5.07 -16.63 -5.65
C LEU A 445 -4.41 -17.54 -6.69
N HIS A 446 -3.68 -18.57 -6.27
CA HIS A 446 -3.04 -19.48 -7.21
C HIS A 446 -4.01 -20.29 -8.08
N SER A 447 -5.18 -20.64 -7.55
CA SER A 447 -6.18 -21.46 -8.26
C SER A 447 -6.69 -20.81 -9.56
N VAL A 448 -6.43 -19.51 -9.76
CA VAL A 448 -6.88 -18.69 -10.88
C VAL A 448 -5.97 -18.83 -12.13
N PRO A 449 -6.54 -19.06 -13.33
CA PRO A 449 -5.76 -19.20 -14.56
C PRO A 449 -4.89 -17.97 -14.90
N LEU A 450 -3.74 -18.24 -15.54
CA LEU A 450 -2.76 -17.23 -15.98
C LEU A 450 -3.33 -16.14 -16.92
N THR A 451 -4.52 -16.33 -17.47
CA THR A 451 -5.17 -15.40 -18.41
C THR A 451 -5.63 -14.07 -17.79
N ILE A 452 -5.79 -13.99 -16.46
CA ILE A 452 -6.27 -12.79 -15.74
C ILE A 452 -5.11 -11.92 -15.21
N TRP A 453 -3.91 -12.49 -15.14
CA TRP A 453 -2.69 -11.86 -14.64
C TRP A 453 -1.47 -12.41 -15.40
N PRO A 454 -1.22 -11.92 -16.63
CA PRO A 454 -0.24 -12.48 -17.56
C PRO A 454 1.19 -12.57 -16.99
N SER A 455 1.50 -11.71 -16.02
CA SER A 455 2.70 -11.84 -15.20
C SER A 455 2.34 -12.45 -13.85
N LYS A 456 2.70 -13.72 -13.62
CA LYS A 456 3.24 -14.13 -12.32
C LYS A 456 4.53 -13.32 -12.11
N SER A 457 4.42 -12.00 -11.90
CA SER A 457 5.58 -11.16 -11.70
C SER A 457 6.11 -11.57 -10.34
N SER A 458 7.18 -12.36 -10.32
CA SER A 458 7.91 -12.65 -9.10
C SER A 458 8.26 -11.37 -8.35
N TYR A 459 8.27 -10.21 -9.03
CA TYR A 459 8.60 -8.90 -8.47
C TYR A 459 7.41 -7.94 -8.42
N ASN A 460 7.33 -7.13 -7.38
CA ASN A 460 6.43 -5.96 -7.34
C ASN A 460 7.05 -4.74 -8.05
N SER A 461 6.39 -3.59 -7.96
CA SER A 461 6.85 -2.31 -8.54
C SER A 461 8.16 -1.77 -7.96
N LEU A 462 8.59 -2.27 -6.79
CA LEU A 462 9.85 -1.94 -6.13
C LEU A 462 10.96 -2.97 -6.43
N GLY A 463 10.65 -4.03 -7.16
CA GLY A 463 11.58 -5.13 -7.40
C GLY A 463 11.68 -6.11 -6.23
N HIS A 464 10.72 -6.13 -5.29
CA HIS A 464 10.68 -7.12 -4.21
C HIS A 464 9.99 -8.40 -4.66
N THR A 465 10.55 -9.54 -4.25
CA THR A 465 9.95 -10.85 -4.44
C THR A 465 8.76 -11.12 -3.51
N THR A 466 8.01 -12.20 -3.73
CA THR A 466 7.00 -12.63 -2.74
C THR A 466 7.66 -13.07 -1.43
N ILE A 467 8.85 -13.69 -1.49
CA ILE A 467 9.63 -14.02 -0.29
C ILE A 467 10.08 -12.75 0.42
N ASP A 468 10.52 -11.73 -0.32
CA ASP A 468 10.87 -10.44 0.26
C ASP A 468 9.71 -9.83 1.05
N ASN A 469 8.49 -9.91 0.51
CA ASN A 469 7.30 -9.46 1.23
C ASN A 469 7.02 -10.28 2.51
N LEU A 470 7.35 -11.58 2.54
CA LEU A 470 7.27 -12.38 3.77
C LEU A 470 8.32 -11.90 4.79
N MET A 471 9.55 -11.62 4.36
CA MET A 471 10.60 -11.07 5.22
C MET A 471 10.21 -9.69 5.78
N ILE A 472 9.66 -8.81 4.94
CA ILE A 472 9.08 -7.52 5.38
C ILE A 472 7.98 -7.76 6.41
N THR A 473 7.11 -8.76 6.21
CA THR A 473 6.02 -9.07 7.14
C THR A 473 6.53 -9.51 8.51
N ILE A 474 7.62 -10.30 8.55
CA ILE A 474 8.31 -10.68 9.79
C ILE A 474 8.86 -9.43 10.49
N LEU A 475 9.66 -8.62 9.80
CA LEU A 475 10.28 -7.41 10.37
C LEU A 475 9.24 -6.41 10.87
N LYS A 476 8.23 -6.14 10.04
CA LYS A 476 7.09 -5.28 10.36
C LYS A 476 6.41 -5.70 11.67
N SER A 477 6.22 -6.99 11.88
CA SER A 477 5.41 -7.50 13.00
C SER A 477 6.21 -7.73 14.29
N HIS A 478 7.53 -7.94 14.18
CA HIS A 478 8.34 -8.46 15.28
C HIS A 478 9.59 -7.63 15.61
N THR A 479 9.90 -6.57 14.86
CA THR A 479 11.05 -5.70 15.12
C THR A 479 10.70 -4.21 15.13
N SER A 480 11.65 -3.40 15.57
CA SER A 480 11.64 -1.94 15.42
C SER A 480 12.33 -1.47 14.14
N THR A 481 12.61 -2.37 13.19
CA THR A 481 13.27 -2.03 11.92
C THR A 481 12.40 -1.07 11.10
N THR A 482 13.00 -0.04 10.50
CA THR A 482 12.29 0.93 9.66
C THR A 482 12.31 0.54 8.18
N PRO A 483 11.31 0.93 7.37
CA PRO A 483 11.28 0.62 5.93
C PRO A 483 12.55 1.02 5.17
N GLY A 484 13.06 2.23 5.42
CA GLY A 484 14.29 2.74 4.80
C GLY A 484 15.56 1.94 5.06
N PHE A 485 15.59 1.16 6.14
CA PHE A 485 16.72 0.27 6.43
C PHE A 485 16.72 -0.94 5.50
N VAL A 486 15.53 -1.49 5.27
CA VAL A 486 15.31 -2.68 4.43
C VAL A 486 15.48 -2.34 2.95
N ASP A 487 14.95 -1.20 2.51
CA ASP A 487 15.10 -0.70 1.14
C ASP A 487 15.18 0.82 1.11
N HIS A 488 16.18 1.36 0.41
CA HIS A 488 16.33 2.80 0.20
C HIS A 488 15.15 3.41 -0.58
N ALA A 489 14.47 2.64 -1.44
CA ALA A 489 13.26 3.11 -2.11
C ALA A 489 12.12 3.46 -1.13
N LEU A 490 12.20 2.93 0.10
CA LEU A 490 11.28 3.19 1.21
C LEU A 490 11.86 4.16 2.25
N ALA A 491 12.96 4.88 1.95
CA ALA A 491 13.62 5.77 2.91
C ALA A 491 12.75 6.94 3.40
N THR A 492 11.75 7.35 2.60
CA THR A 492 10.78 8.39 2.98
C THR A 492 9.56 7.84 3.70
N GLU A 493 9.41 6.51 3.78
CA GLU A 493 8.28 5.86 4.41
C GLU A 493 8.52 5.69 5.91
N ASN A 494 7.57 6.16 6.71
CA ASN A 494 7.65 6.06 8.17
C ASN A 494 7.13 4.72 8.72
N ARG A 495 6.55 3.88 7.87
CA ARG A 495 5.92 2.61 8.25
C ARG A 495 5.87 1.62 7.10
N PHE A 496 5.72 0.34 7.41
CA PHE A 496 5.47 -0.68 6.39
C PHE A 496 4.00 -0.70 5.97
N LEU A 497 3.76 -1.12 4.73
CA LEU A 497 2.41 -1.42 4.25
C LEU A 497 1.81 -2.61 5.04
N GLY A 498 0.53 -2.50 5.41
CA GLY A 498 -0.20 -3.56 6.09
C GLY A 498 0.06 -3.65 7.60
N GLU A 499 0.70 -2.65 8.22
CA GLU A 499 0.85 -2.56 9.69
C GLU A 499 -0.49 -2.47 10.43
N GLU A 500 -1.55 -2.08 9.74
CA GLU A 500 -2.93 -2.08 10.22
C GLU A 500 -3.46 -3.47 10.54
N VAL A 501 -2.85 -4.53 9.99
CA VAL A 501 -3.25 -5.93 10.23
C VAL A 501 -2.12 -6.64 10.96
N ASP A 502 -2.42 -7.12 12.17
CA ASP A 502 -1.52 -8.01 12.90
C ASP A 502 -1.63 -9.43 12.34
N ILE A 503 -0.50 -10.02 11.95
CA ILE A 503 -0.44 -11.40 11.48
C ILE A 503 -0.98 -12.40 12.52
N CYS A 504 -0.88 -12.07 13.81
CA CYS A 504 -1.38 -12.88 14.91
C CYS A 504 -2.82 -12.54 15.34
N GLY A 505 -3.52 -11.64 14.65
CA GLY A 505 -4.94 -11.31 14.90
C GLY A 505 -5.21 -10.56 16.19
N ARG A 506 -4.22 -9.86 16.76
CA ARG A 506 -4.40 -9.05 17.99
C ARG A 506 -5.04 -7.70 17.71
N TRP A 507 -4.85 -7.15 16.50
CA TRP A 507 -5.55 -5.99 15.98
C TRP A 507 -5.72 -6.08 14.46
N ASP A 508 -6.56 -5.18 13.95
CA ASP A 508 -6.97 -5.05 12.57
C ASP A 508 -7.25 -3.57 12.26
N ALA A 509 -7.43 -3.21 10.99
CA ALA A 509 -7.55 -1.81 10.56
C ALA A 509 -8.75 -1.07 11.18
N ASP A 510 -9.75 -1.82 11.62
CA ASP A 510 -10.95 -1.33 12.29
C ASP A 510 -10.95 -1.50 13.81
N SER A 511 -9.89 -2.08 14.39
CA SER A 511 -9.77 -2.22 15.84
C SER A 511 -9.72 -0.85 16.51
N GLU A 512 -10.44 -0.70 17.62
CA GLU A 512 -10.55 0.57 18.36
C GLU A 512 -9.16 1.12 18.74
N CYS A 513 -8.28 0.25 19.24
CA CYS A 513 -6.91 0.61 19.58
C CYS A 513 -6.14 1.21 18.38
N TYR A 514 -6.23 0.58 17.20
CA TYR A 514 -5.53 1.05 15.99
C TYR A 514 -6.09 2.39 15.52
N ARG A 515 -7.42 2.54 15.57
CA ARG A 515 -8.10 3.80 15.24
C ARG A 515 -7.72 4.94 16.18
N GLU A 516 -7.52 4.65 17.47
CA GLU A 516 -7.06 5.64 18.46
C GLU A 516 -5.64 6.14 18.16
N ILE A 517 -4.72 5.25 17.74
CA ILE A 517 -3.37 5.63 17.28
C ILE A 517 -3.47 6.64 16.14
N LEU A 518 -4.21 6.30 15.09
CA LEU A 518 -4.36 7.15 13.91
C LEU A 518 -5.03 8.49 14.27
N GLY A 519 -6.06 8.46 15.11
CA GLY A 519 -6.76 9.65 15.61
C GLY A 519 -5.86 10.58 16.42
N SER A 520 -4.90 10.01 17.14
CA SER A 520 -3.87 10.74 17.90
C SER A 520 -2.71 11.25 17.04
N GLY A 521 -2.69 10.91 15.75
CA GLY A 521 -1.63 11.31 14.80
C GLY A 521 -0.40 10.40 14.82
N GLY A 522 -0.50 9.20 15.40
CA GLY A 522 0.55 8.18 15.31
C GLY A 522 0.55 7.55 13.92
N PRO A 523 1.66 7.60 13.15
CA PRO A 523 1.71 7.00 11.81
C PRO A 523 1.88 5.48 11.82
N SER A 524 2.47 4.90 12.87
CA SER A 524 2.88 3.50 12.92
C SER A 524 2.45 2.86 14.23
N VAL A 525 2.36 1.53 14.23
CA VAL A 525 2.06 0.74 15.43
C VAL A 525 3.20 0.86 16.45
N PRO A 526 2.92 1.21 17.71
CA PRO A 526 3.92 1.25 18.78
C PRO A 526 4.68 -0.07 18.93
N PHE A 527 5.98 0.01 19.20
CA PHE A 527 6.81 -1.18 19.34
C PHE A 527 6.39 -2.06 20.53
N ASP A 528 5.84 -1.48 21.60
CA ASP A 528 5.33 -2.23 22.77
C ASP A 528 4.06 -3.04 22.49
N TRP A 529 3.42 -2.86 21.33
CA TRP A 529 2.34 -3.73 20.86
C TRP A 529 2.87 -5.00 20.22
N LYS A 530 4.12 -5.01 19.77
CA LYS A 530 4.72 -6.15 19.07
C LYS A 530 5.24 -7.17 20.10
N HIS A 531 5.33 -8.42 19.67
CA HIS A 531 5.95 -9.51 20.43
C HIS A 531 6.95 -10.26 19.54
N LYS A 532 7.70 -11.21 20.10
CA LYS A 532 8.66 -12.05 19.37
C LYS A 532 8.04 -12.72 18.14
N PHE A 533 8.87 -13.24 17.24
CA PHE A 533 8.41 -14.08 16.14
C PHE A 533 7.81 -15.39 16.69
N CYS A 534 6.49 -15.40 16.89
CA CYS A 534 5.76 -16.43 17.63
C CYS A 534 5.24 -17.56 16.72
N HIS A 535 4.63 -18.59 17.31
CA HIS A 535 4.11 -19.75 16.59
C HIS A 535 3.01 -19.43 15.56
N THR A 536 2.08 -18.51 15.85
CA THR A 536 1.04 -18.14 14.85
C THR A 536 1.69 -17.52 13.62
N SER A 537 2.60 -16.57 13.80
CA SER A 537 3.35 -15.98 12.69
C SER A 537 4.19 -17.02 11.97
N ALA A 538 4.93 -17.85 12.69
CA ALA A 538 5.82 -18.86 12.11
C ALA A 538 5.04 -19.87 11.25
N GLN A 539 3.92 -20.40 11.79
CA GLN A 539 3.01 -21.27 11.04
C GLN A 539 2.53 -20.59 9.76
N ALA A 540 2.01 -19.35 9.85
CA ALA A 540 1.49 -18.64 8.70
C ALA A 540 2.56 -18.40 7.61
N ILE A 541 3.76 -17.97 8.00
CA ILE A 541 4.86 -17.75 7.07
C ILE A 541 5.32 -19.07 6.43
N CYS A 542 5.53 -20.14 7.21
CA CYS A 542 5.93 -21.45 6.68
C CYS A 542 4.88 -22.02 5.72
N HIS A 543 3.59 -21.95 6.07
CA HIS A 543 2.51 -22.40 5.20
C HIS A 543 2.41 -21.58 3.90
N CYS A 544 2.70 -20.28 3.96
CA CYS A 544 2.79 -19.43 2.78
C CYS A 544 4.02 -19.78 1.91
N LEU A 545 5.16 -20.11 2.51
CA LEU A 545 6.35 -20.57 1.78
C LEU A 545 6.10 -21.88 1.04
N ASP A 546 5.48 -22.86 1.71
CA ASP A 546 5.05 -24.11 1.07
C ASP A 546 4.09 -23.85 -0.10
N CYS A 547 3.13 -22.95 0.11
CA CYS A 547 2.18 -22.55 -0.93
C CYS A 547 2.92 -21.97 -2.15
N LEU A 548 3.88 -21.06 -1.94
CA LEU A 548 4.64 -20.46 -3.03
C LEU A 548 5.52 -21.49 -3.77
N HIS A 549 6.12 -22.43 -3.04
CA HIS A 549 6.96 -23.49 -3.61
C HIS A 549 6.19 -24.38 -4.60
N ASN A 550 5.08 -24.98 -4.12
CA ASN A 550 4.29 -25.99 -4.86
C ASN A 550 3.76 -25.47 -6.20
N TYR A 551 3.73 -24.15 -6.35
CA TYR A 551 3.07 -23.43 -7.42
C TYR A 551 4.00 -22.63 -8.33
N SER A 552 5.23 -22.41 -7.87
CA SER A 552 6.29 -21.75 -8.62
C SER A 552 7.67 -22.13 -8.08
N ALA A 553 8.08 -23.39 -8.28
CA ALA A 553 9.40 -23.87 -7.87
C ALA A 553 10.57 -22.99 -8.39
N ARG A 554 10.41 -22.36 -9.57
CA ARG A 554 11.41 -21.41 -10.13
C ARG A 554 11.45 -20.04 -9.45
N SER A 555 10.49 -19.69 -8.60
CA SER A 555 10.40 -18.37 -7.96
C SER A 555 11.19 -18.28 -6.65
N LEU A 556 11.51 -19.41 -6.00
CA LEU A 556 12.13 -19.40 -4.68
C LEU A 556 13.61 -19.02 -4.65
N GLU A 557 14.32 -19.10 -5.78
CA GLU A 557 15.74 -18.73 -5.86
C GLU A 557 15.99 -17.41 -6.60
N THR A 558 14.93 -16.62 -6.76
CA THR A 558 15.03 -15.31 -7.40
C THR A 558 15.82 -14.34 -6.52
N PRO A 559 16.75 -13.53 -7.09
CA PRO A 559 17.49 -12.55 -6.32
C PRO A 559 16.58 -11.55 -5.61
N SER A 560 16.84 -11.32 -4.32
CA SER A 560 16.05 -10.45 -3.46
C SER A 560 16.18 -8.98 -3.86
N GLY A 561 15.08 -8.23 -3.77
CA GLY A 561 15.08 -6.78 -3.84
C GLY A 561 15.38 -6.08 -2.51
N LEU A 562 15.48 -6.83 -1.40
CA LEU A 562 15.77 -6.28 -0.07
C LEU A 562 17.26 -6.14 0.18
N PHE A 563 17.59 -5.23 1.10
CA PHE A 563 18.95 -4.93 1.51
C PHE A 563 19.88 -4.62 0.33
N LEU A 564 19.30 -4.14 -0.77
CA LEU A 564 20.04 -3.86 -1.98
C LEU A 564 21.06 -2.75 -1.72
N ARG A 565 22.30 -3.00 -2.14
CA ARG A 565 23.40 -2.05 -2.05
C ARG A 565 24.13 -1.96 -3.38
N TYR A 566 24.87 -0.87 -3.55
CA TYR A 566 25.79 -0.68 -4.66
C TYR A 566 27.16 -0.40 -4.07
N CYS A 567 28.20 -1.05 -4.60
CA CYS A 567 29.56 -0.74 -4.18
C CYS A 567 29.90 0.70 -4.58
N SER A 568 30.34 1.52 -3.63
CA SER A 568 30.74 2.92 -3.87
C SER A 568 31.93 3.04 -4.82
N GLU A 569 32.84 2.06 -4.81
CA GLU A 569 34.08 2.08 -5.58
C GLU A 569 33.90 1.58 -7.02
N CYS A 570 33.30 0.40 -7.20
CA CYS A 570 33.18 -0.23 -8.53
C CYS A 570 31.77 -0.13 -9.15
N GLY A 571 30.78 0.38 -8.41
CA GLY A 571 29.39 0.51 -8.87
C GLY A 571 28.62 -0.80 -9.01
N ARG A 572 29.19 -1.95 -8.59
CA ARG A 572 28.55 -3.26 -8.72
C ARG A 572 27.28 -3.31 -7.86
N LYS A 573 26.19 -3.84 -8.44
CA LYS A 573 24.95 -4.16 -7.73
C LYS A 573 25.20 -5.35 -6.81
N LEU A 574 25.04 -5.15 -5.50
CA LEU A 574 25.21 -6.16 -4.46
C LEU A 574 23.82 -6.65 -4.05
N GLN A 575 23.45 -7.85 -4.50
CA GLN A 575 22.09 -8.38 -4.41
C GLN A 575 22.10 -9.76 -3.75
N LEU A 576 21.27 -9.91 -2.71
CA LEU A 576 21.17 -11.12 -1.90
C LEU A 576 20.30 -12.18 -2.58
N LEU A 577 20.49 -13.43 -2.19
CA LEU A 577 19.53 -14.51 -2.46
C LEU A 577 18.60 -14.71 -1.24
N PRO A 578 17.52 -15.49 -1.37
CA PRO A 578 16.51 -15.62 -0.31
C PRO A 578 17.02 -16.13 1.03
N LEU A 579 17.97 -17.09 1.06
CA LEU A 579 18.57 -17.54 2.32
C LEU A 579 19.46 -16.45 2.97
N HIS A 580 20.24 -15.69 2.20
CA HIS A 580 20.98 -14.53 2.74
C HIS A 580 20.02 -13.47 3.31
N THR A 581 18.88 -13.28 2.66
CA THR A 581 17.84 -12.34 3.11
C THR A 581 17.21 -12.81 4.42
N LEU A 582 16.99 -14.12 4.58
CA LEU A 582 16.56 -14.71 5.85
C LEU A 582 17.63 -14.54 6.94
N VAL A 583 18.92 -14.73 6.62
CA VAL A 583 20.03 -14.50 7.58
C VAL A 583 20.00 -13.07 8.11
N LEU A 584 19.84 -12.05 7.25
CA LEU A 584 19.70 -10.66 7.69
C LEU A 584 18.40 -10.40 8.46
N THR A 585 17.31 -11.07 8.10
CA THR A 585 16.03 -10.98 8.82
C THR A 585 16.17 -11.54 10.24
N ALA A 586 16.82 -12.70 10.39
CA ALA A 586 17.16 -13.31 11.67
C ALA A 586 18.10 -12.43 12.50
N PHE A 587 19.09 -11.81 11.87
CA PHE A 587 19.96 -10.82 12.52
C PHE A 587 19.18 -9.61 13.04
N GLN A 588 18.22 -9.09 12.26
CA GLN A 588 17.37 -7.98 12.70
C GLN A 588 16.40 -8.37 13.82
N LEU A 589 15.92 -9.61 13.85
CA LEU A 589 15.17 -10.15 14.98
C LEU A 589 16.04 -10.20 16.25
N GLY A 590 17.30 -10.64 16.16
CA GLY A 590 18.21 -10.63 17.30
C GLY A 590 18.56 -9.22 17.79
N ARG A 591 18.82 -8.29 16.85
CA ARG A 591 19.30 -6.93 17.14
C ARG A 591 18.20 -5.94 17.54
N SER A 592 17.06 -6.02 16.87
CA SER A 592 15.98 -5.03 16.94
C SER A 592 14.61 -5.67 17.24
N GLY A 593 14.61 -6.96 17.63
CA GLY A 593 13.39 -7.70 17.91
C GLY A 593 12.80 -7.41 19.28
N CYS A 594 11.60 -7.94 19.48
CA CYS A 594 10.84 -7.76 20.72
C CYS A 594 11.47 -8.51 21.91
N GLN A 595 11.06 -8.12 23.12
CA GLN A 595 11.47 -8.82 24.33
C GLN A 595 11.04 -10.30 24.29
N GLY A 596 11.95 -11.19 24.68
CA GLY A 596 11.72 -12.64 24.68
C GLY A 596 11.94 -13.31 23.33
N GLU A 597 12.50 -12.62 22.33
CA GLU A 597 12.94 -13.23 21.09
C GLU A 597 14.01 -14.31 21.35
N ASP A 598 13.84 -15.46 20.70
CA ASP A 598 14.71 -16.64 20.78
C ASP A 598 15.03 -17.24 19.40
N LEU A 599 14.59 -16.58 18.33
CA LEU A 599 14.79 -16.96 16.92
C LEU A 599 14.17 -18.31 16.51
N PHE A 600 13.25 -18.87 17.30
CA PHE A 600 12.48 -20.06 16.90
C PHE A 600 11.80 -19.90 15.54
N GLY A 601 11.09 -18.78 15.33
CA GLY A 601 10.38 -18.55 14.06
C GLY A 601 11.34 -18.43 12.86
N ALA A 602 12.53 -17.86 13.08
CA ALA A 602 13.56 -17.76 12.03
C ALA A 602 14.14 -19.13 11.68
N LEU A 603 14.35 -19.99 12.69
CA LEU A 603 14.74 -21.40 12.50
C LEU A 603 13.67 -22.17 11.72
N ALA A 604 12.38 -21.98 12.05
CA ALA A 604 11.27 -22.61 11.32
C ALA A 604 11.24 -22.19 9.85
N CYS A 605 11.47 -20.91 9.56
CA CYS A 605 11.58 -20.42 8.18
C CYS A 605 12.78 -21.01 7.45
N LEU A 606 13.94 -21.14 8.11
CA LEU A 606 15.14 -21.74 7.52
C LEU A 606 14.90 -23.19 7.09
N LEU A 607 14.39 -24.00 8.02
CA LEU A 607 14.09 -25.41 7.77
C LEU A 607 13.03 -25.55 6.66
N CYS A 608 11.97 -24.74 6.69
CA CYS A 608 10.94 -24.72 5.66
C CYS A 608 11.50 -24.36 4.27
N LEU A 609 12.38 -23.36 4.15
CA LEU A 609 12.99 -23.00 2.87
C LEU A 609 13.90 -24.10 2.31
N ILE A 610 14.72 -24.71 3.16
CA ILE A 610 15.59 -25.83 2.77
C ILE A 610 14.75 -27.06 2.42
N ASP A 611 13.69 -27.33 3.18
CA ASP A 611 12.78 -28.45 2.93
C ASP A 611 12.04 -28.21 1.62
N ASN A 612 11.76 -26.96 1.28
CA ASN A 612 11.27 -26.53 -0.03
C ASN A 612 12.35 -26.51 -1.13
N GLY A 613 13.57 -26.98 -0.86
CA GLY A 613 14.60 -27.25 -1.87
C GLY A 613 15.44 -26.04 -2.27
N ILE A 614 15.43 -24.95 -1.50
CA ILE A 614 16.37 -23.85 -1.73
C ILE A 614 17.77 -24.32 -1.38
N ASP A 615 18.70 -24.13 -2.32
CA ASP A 615 20.08 -24.58 -2.17
C ASP A 615 20.86 -23.68 -1.16
N PRO A 616 21.33 -24.23 -0.01
CA PRO A 616 22.11 -23.51 0.99
C PRO A 616 23.55 -23.20 0.56
N CYS A 617 24.05 -23.80 -0.52
CA CYS A 617 25.40 -23.58 -1.04
C CYS A 617 25.49 -22.40 -2.01
N ARG A 618 24.35 -21.84 -2.45
CA ARG A 618 24.37 -20.74 -3.42
C ARG A 618 25.01 -19.48 -2.84
N THR A 619 26.00 -18.98 -3.55
CA THR A 619 26.70 -17.75 -3.19
C THR A 619 26.04 -16.51 -3.79
N ALA A 620 26.23 -15.38 -3.13
CA ALA A 620 25.83 -14.08 -3.64
C ALA A 620 26.95 -13.05 -3.42
N HIS A 621 27.06 -12.08 -4.33
CA HIS A 621 28.04 -11.02 -4.23
C HIS A 621 27.54 -9.85 -3.38
N PHE A 622 28.13 -9.66 -2.20
CA PHE A 622 27.83 -8.54 -1.31
C PHE A 622 29.00 -8.20 -0.39
N SER A 623 28.89 -7.09 0.34
CA SER A 623 29.83 -6.70 1.39
C SER A 623 29.13 -6.76 2.74
N THR A 624 29.59 -7.62 3.63
CA THR A 624 29.06 -7.73 4.99
C THR A 624 29.23 -6.41 5.76
N ALA A 625 30.36 -5.73 5.57
CA ALA A 625 30.57 -4.40 6.15
C ALA A 625 29.55 -3.36 5.65
N ALA A 626 29.22 -3.37 4.35
CA ALA A 626 28.20 -2.49 3.78
C ALA A 626 26.79 -2.77 4.34
N LEU A 627 26.45 -4.05 4.49
CA LEU A 627 25.14 -4.48 5.01
C LEU A 627 24.97 -4.15 6.49
N LEU A 628 26.06 -4.27 7.26
CA LEU A 628 26.06 -4.01 8.70
C LEU A 628 26.39 -2.55 9.07
N GLY A 629 26.74 -1.71 8.10
CA GLY A 629 27.04 -0.28 8.28
C GLY A 629 28.39 0.01 8.91
N ILE A 630 29.42 -0.78 8.59
CA ILE A 630 30.77 -0.75 9.20
C ILE A 630 31.86 -0.38 8.18
N GLU A 631 31.51 0.23 7.04
CA GLU A 631 32.47 0.45 5.93
C GLU A 631 33.63 1.41 6.26
N SER A 632 34.81 1.07 5.72
CA SER A 632 35.96 1.95 5.50
C SER A 632 36.09 2.25 4.00
N ASN A 633 36.13 3.53 3.61
CA ASN A 633 36.02 4.02 2.22
C ASN A 633 37.23 3.75 1.30
N ASP A 634 38.13 2.84 1.65
CA ASP A 634 39.44 2.82 1.01
C ASP A 634 39.58 1.76 -0.10
N ARG A 635 38.73 0.71 -0.15
CA ARG A 635 38.75 -0.39 -1.17
C ARG A 635 37.41 -1.13 -1.31
N CYS A 636 37.20 -1.82 -2.44
CA CYS A 636 36.12 -2.80 -2.60
C CYS A 636 36.27 -3.94 -1.56
N SER A 637 35.25 -4.12 -0.71
CA SER A 637 35.20 -5.17 0.33
C SER A 637 34.16 -6.26 0.03
N HIS A 638 33.53 -6.24 -1.14
CA HIS A 638 32.52 -7.23 -1.51
C HIS A 638 33.18 -8.53 -2.01
N GLU A 639 32.59 -9.65 -1.66
CA GLU A 639 33.04 -11.00 -2.04
C GLU A 639 31.83 -11.87 -2.36
N ASP A 640 32.08 -13.07 -2.89
CA ASP A 640 31.03 -14.06 -3.14
C ASP A 640 30.91 -14.96 -1.92
N LEU A 641 29.76 -14.92 -1.25
CA LEU A 641 29.55 -15.54 0.04
C LEU A 641 28.29 -16.39 0.05
N SER A 642 28.36 -17.56 0.66
CA SER A 642 27.18 -18.37 0.96
C SER A 642 26.37 -17.77 2.12
N PRO A 643 25.15 -18.24 2.39
CA PRO A 643 24.37 -17.82 3.54
C PRO A 643 25.07 -18.11 4.87
N ILE A 644 25.81 -19.22 4.98
CA ILE A 644 26.57 -19.54 6.20
C ILE A 644 27.78 -18.61 6.35
N ASP A 645 28.49 -18.29 5.28
CA ASP A 645 29.61 -17.35 5.34
C ASP A 645 29.15 -15.97 5.84
N LEU A 646 27.99 -15.48 5.34
CA LEU A 646 27.38 -14.25 5.85
C LEU A 646 27.09 -14.33 7.35
N ALA A 647 26.49 -15.43 7.80
CA ALA A 647 26.10 -15.59 9.20
C ALA A 647 27.32 -15.64 10.13
N GLU A 648 28.41 -16.28 9.69
CA GLU A 648 29.67 -16.37 10.45
C GLU A 648 30.48 -15.07 10.44
N GLN A 649 30.32 -14.22 9.42
CA GLN A 649 30.95 -12.90 9.36
C GLN A 649 30.28 -11.83 10.23
N VAL A 650 29.11 -12.13 10.83
CA VAL A 650 28.48 -11.22 11.78
C VAL A 650 29.38 -11.08 13.02
N PRO A 651 29.86 -9.86 13.37
CA PRO A 651 30.77 -9.69 14.48
C PRO A 651 30.16 -10.12 15.82
N GLU A 652 30.91 -10.89 16.62
CA GLU A 652 30.48 -11.28 17.97
C GLU A 652 30.17 -10.07 18.86
N SER A 653 30.85 -8.94 18.64
CA SER A 653 30.56 -7.69 19.36
C SER A 653 29.12 -7.21 19.18
N MET A 654 28.47 -7.53 18.06
CA MET A 654 27.05 -7.22 17.84
C MET A 654 26.14 -8.23 18.52
N THR A 655 26.42 -9.53 18.37
CA THR A 655 25.56 -10.60 18.92
C THR A 655 25.67 -10.73 20.44
N ASN A 656 26.82 -10.36 21.04
CA ASN A 656 27.04 -10.38 22.48
C ASN A 656 26.14 -9.41 23.26
N THR A 657 25.54 -8.42 22.58
CA THR A 657 24.58 -7.49 23.19
C THR A 657 23.17 -8.06 23.30
N TRP A 658 22.90 -9.21 22.65
CA TRP A 658 21.58 -9.79 22.60
C TRP A 658 21.23 -10.58 23.87
N PRO A 659 19.94 -10.71 24.22
CA PRO A 659 19.50 -11.64 25.25
C PRO A 659 20.02 -13.06 25.02
N LEU A 660 20.29 -13.80 26.10
CA LEU A 660 20.80 -15.17 26.00
C LEU A 660 19.93 -16.10 25.11
N PRO A 661 18.58 -16.09 25.20
CA PRO A 661 17.76 -16.91 24.30
C PRO A 661 17.97 -16.60 22.82
N ALA A 662 18.06 -15.31 22.44
CA ALA A 662 18.33 -14.90 21.06
C ALA A 662 19.74 -15.32 20.59
N ARG A 663 20.74 -15.31 21.48
CA ARG A 663 22.10 -15.80 21.16
C ARG A 663 22.11 -17.30 20.94
N ASN A 664 21.45 -18.07 21.81
CA ASN A 664 21.33 -19.52 21.65
C ASN A 664 20.59 -19.86 20.35
N GLY A 665 19.49 -19.17 20.07
CA GLY A 665 18.75 -19.30 18.81
C GLY A 665 19.59 -18.97 17.58
N TRP A 666 20.43 -17.93 17.64
CA TRP A 666 21.33 -17.56 16.53
C TRP A 666 22.39 -18.63 16.29
N GLN A 667 23.00 -19.15 17.36
CA GLN A 667 23.98 -20.24 17.25
C GLN A 667 23.34 -21.50 16.66
N LEU A 668 22.13 -21.85 17.09
CA LEU A 668 21.38 -22.98 16.56
C LEU A 668 21.04 -22.76 15.07
N PHE A 669 20.57 -21.56 14.70
CA PHE A 669 20.31 -21.18 13.32
C PHE A 669 21.56 -21.35 12.44
N CYS A 670 22.72 -20.84 12.87
CA CYS A 670 23.98 -21.01 12.14
C CYS A 670 24.42 -22.48 12.04
N LEU A 671 24.24 -23.28 13.10
CA LEU A 671 24.60 -24.70 13.09
C LEU A 671 23.73 -25.50 12.11
N VAL A 672 22.43 -25.25 12.09
CA VAL A 672 21.50 -25.88 11.14
C VAL A 672 21.89 -25.49 9.71
N LEU A 673 22.12 -24.20 9.45
CA LEU A 673 22.54 -23.71 8.14
C LEU A 673 23.86 -24.33 7.68
N ARG A 674 24.86 -24.44 8.57
CA ARG A 674 26.15 -25.09 8.29
C ARG A 674 25.98 -26.57 7.98
N LYS A 675 25.17 -27.29 8.76
CA LYS A 675 24.85 -28.70 8.50
C LYS A 675 24.21 -28.86 7.13
N SER A 676 23.19 -28.07 6.82
CA SER A 676 22.52 -28.12 5.51
C SER A 676 23.46 -27.81 4.35
N HIS A 677 24.34 -26.82 4.49
CA HIS A 677 25.38 -26.51 3.51
C HIS A 677 26.31 -27.71 3.27
N ASN A 678 26.79 -28.35 4.33
CA ASN A 678 27.71 -29.49 4.22
C ASN A 678 27.05 -30.70 3.58
N GLU A 679 25.82 -31.05 3.99
CA GLU A 679 25.07 -32.16 3.41
C GLU A 679 24.83 -31.96 1.91
N ARG A 680 24.46 -30.74 1.50
CA ARG A 680 24.28 -30.42 0.08
C ARG A 680 25.59 -30.45 -0.71
N SER A 681 26.66 -29.89 -0.14
CA SER A 681 27.99 -29.90 -0.76
C SER A 681 28.51 -31.32 -0.99
N LEU A 682 28.27 -32.24 -0.05
CA LEU A 682 28.63 -33.64 -0.19
C LEU A 682 27.84 -34.31 -1.31
N GLN A 683 26.53 -34.07 -1.37
CA GLN A 683 25.68 -34.60 -2.46
C GLN A 683 26.15 -34.09 -3.83
N ASP A 684 26.43 -32.79 -3.97
CA ASP A 684 26.91 -32.22 -5.23
C ASP A 684 28.27 -32.81 -5.67
N LEU A 685 29.13 -33.20 -4.73
CA LEU A 685 30.39 -33.91 -5.01
C LEU A 685 30.13 -35.34 -5.49
N GLU A 686 29.26 -36.07 -4.80
CA GLU A 686 28.84 -37.41 -5.19
C GLU A 686 28.26 -37.39 -6.62
N ASP A 687 27.31 -36.49 -6.91
CA ASP A 687 26.67 -36.38 -8.22
C ASP A 687 27.68 -36.12 -9.36
N ARG A 688 28.67 -35.24 -9.12
CA ARG A 688 29.75 -34.94 -10.09
C ARG A 688 30.66 -36.14 -10.36
N GLU A 689 30.98 -36.93 -9.34
CA GLU A 689 31.78 -38.14 -9.50
C GLU A 689 31.02 -39.22 -10.31
N HIS A 690 29.70 -39.31 -10.14
CA HIS A 690 28.84 -40.23 -10.90
C HIS A 690 28.68 -39.82 -12.37
N GLU A 691 28.64 -38.51 -12.69
CA GLU A 691 28.50 -38.02 -14.08
C GLU A 691 29.73 -38.34 -14.97
N TYR A 692 30.93 -38.45 -14.36
CA TYR A 692 32.17 -38.80 -15.08
C TYR A 692 32.45 -40.32 -15.14
N GLY A 693 31.87 -41.11 -14.25
CA GLY A 693 32.04 -42.56 -14.18
C GLY A 693 30.98 -43.30 -14.98
N GLY A 694 31.14 -43.42 -16.29
CA GLY A 694 30.23 -44.16 -17.19
C GLY A 694 30.09 -45.65 -16.86
N ARG A 695 29.31 -45.98 -15.83
CA ARG A 695 28.70 -47.28 -15.56
C ARG A 695 27.64 -47.08 -14.48
N PHE A 696 26.39 -47.40 -14.83
CA PHE A 696 25.27 -47.47 -13.90
C PHE A 696 25.54 -48.58 -12.87
N THR A 697 26.31 -48.27 -11.83
CA THR A 697 26.14 -48.95 -10.55
C THR A 697 24.97 -48.24 -9.90
N SER A 698 23.80 -48.88 -9.93
CA SER A 698 22.69 -48.59 -9.03
C SER A 698 23.31 -48.13 -7.71
N THR A 699 23.14 -46.86 -7.36
CA THR A 699 23.41 -46.36 -6.01
C THR A 699 22.91 -47.45 -5.09
N ALA A 700 23.82 -47.99 -4.28
CA ALA A 700 23.48 -49.03 -3.33
C ALA A 700 22.23 -48.51 -2.62
N PHE A 701 21.09 -49.18 -2.81
CA PHE A 701 19.86 -48.90 -2.09
C PHE A 701 20.27 -48.85 -0.63
N ARG A 702 20.49 -47.65 -0.06
CA ARG A 702 20.66 -47.48 1.38
C ARG A 702 19.44 -48.19 1.94
N GLU A 703 19.65 -49.20 2.78
CA GLU A 703 18.56 -50.05 3.28
C GLU A 703 17.39 -49.17 3.68
N ILE A 704 16.30 -49.26 2.91
CA ILE A 704 15.14 -48.41 3.08
C ILE A 704 14.54 -48.84 4.41
N ASP A 705 14.65 -47.96 5.41
CA ASP A 705 14.03 -48.18 6.72
C ASP A 705 12.53 -48.51 6.52
N GLY A 706 11.98 -49.35 7.39
CA GLY A 706 10.56 -49.73 7.31
C GLY A 706 9.62 -48.52 7.33
N ILE A 707 10.04 -47.44 8.01
CA ILE A 707 9.34 -46.16 8.04
C ILE A 707 9.44 -45.43 6.69
N ASP A 708 10.62 -45.41 6.07
CA ASP A 708 10.80 -44.74 4.77
C ASP A 708 9.98 -45.38 3.65
N LYS A 709 9.65 -46.68 3.76
CA LYS A 709 8.70 -47.36 2.86
C LYS A 709 7.26 -46.86 3.02
N LEU A 710 6.85 -46.39 4.20
CA LEU A 710 5.52 -45.78 4.39
C LEU A 710 5.36 -44.50 3.58
N PHE A 711 6.48 -43.87 3.21
CA PHE A 711 6.53 -42.62 2.47
C PHE A 711 7.05 -42.78 1.04
N SER A 712 7.20 -44.01 0.54
CA SER A 712 7.70 -44.28 -0.81
C SER A 712 6.86 -43.64 -1.91
N ASP A 713 5.54 -43.64 -1.69
CA ASP A 713 4.57 -43.18 -2.68
C ASP A 713 4.16 -41.72 -2.45
N THR A 714 4.51 -41.15 -1.29
CA THR A 714 4.00 -39.84 -0.82
C THR A 714 5.07 -38.78 -0.61
N CYS A 715 6.36 -39.14 -0.46
CA CYS A 715 7.44 -38.17 -0.30
C CYS A 715 8.39 -38.17 -1.51
N ARG A 716 8.04 -37.46 -2.59
CA ARG A 716 8.88 -37.43 -3.81
C ARG A 716 10.29 -36.88 -3.57
N ARG A 717 10.51 -36.07 -2.52
CA ARG A 717 11.86 -35.55 -2.18
C ARG A 717 12.84 -36.58 -1.65
N HIS A 718 12.33 -37.75 -1.25
CA HIS A 718 13.17 -38.89 -0.89
C HIS A 718 13.49 -39.78 -2.11
N TRP A 719 12.78 -39.64 -3.24
CA TRP A 719 12.82 -40.62 -4.34
C TRP A 719 12.99 -40.06 -5.75
N GLU A 720 12.78 -38.75 -5.98
CA GLU A 720 13.09 -38.11 -7.27
C GLU A 720 14.58 -37.73 -7.30
N ASP A 721 15.33 -38.36 -8.22
CA ASP A 721 16.75 -38.11 -8.49
C ASP A 721 17.06 -36.63 -8.85
N ASP A 722 16.04 -35.81 -9.14
CA ASP A 722 16.17 -34.44 -9.64
C ASP A 722 16.19 -33.35 -8.54
N ILE A 723 15.94 -33.69 -7.26
CA ILE A 723 15.95 -32.71 -6.15
C ILE A 723 16.94 -33.17 -5.05
N PRO A 724 18.17 -32.64 -5.03
CA PRO A 724 19.14 -33.05 -4.02
C PRO A 724 18.68 -32.57 -2.63
N SER A 725 18.27 -33.50 -1.77
CA SER A 725 17.62 -33.17 -0.50
C SER A 725 18.62 -33.11 0.65
N CYS A 726 18.81 -31.91 1.23
CA CYS A 726 19.63 -31.73 2.44
C CYS A 726 19.12 -32.62 3.60
N PHE A 727 17.80 -32.80 3.69
CA PHE A 727 17.16 -33.65 4.70
C PHE A 727 17.24 -35.15 4.35
N GLY A 728 17.33 -35.52 3.08
CA GLY A 728 17.64 -36.89 2.68
C GLY A 728 19.07 -37.27 3.08
N GLY A 729 20.04 -36.36 3.04
CA GLY A 729 21.39 -36.62 3.56
C GLY A 729 21.45 -36.85 5.07
N SER A 730 20.61 -36.13 5.84
CA SER A 730 20.73 -36.01 7.30
C SER A 730 19.43 -36.27 8.06
N ALA A 731 19.32 -37.43 8.73
CA ALA A 731 18.19 -37.74 9.61
C ALA A 731 18.01 -36.70 10.74
N GLN A 732 19.12 -36.15 11.25
CA GLN A 732 19.09 -35.10 12.28
C GLN A 732 18.31 -33.87 11.83
N LEU A 733 18.55 -33.36 10.62
CA LEU A 733 17.81 -32.22 10.07
C LEU A 733 16.31 -32.57 9.97
N GLY A 734 15.99 -33.79 9.51
CA GLY A 734 14.63 -34.29 9.41
C GLY A 734 13.89 -34.27 10.74
N HIS A 735 14.51 -34.79 11.80
CA HIS A 735 13.96 -34.77 13.15
C HIS A 735 13.68 -33.34 13.63
N ILE A 736 14.63 -32.42 13.46
CA ILE A 736 14.45 -31.01 13.86
C ILE A 736 13.25 -30.39 13.13
N TRP A 737 13.13 -30.63 11.82
CA TRP A 737 12.01 -30.08 11.06
C TRP A 737 10.66 -30.67 11.48
N ALA A 738 10.58 -31.99 11.72
CA ALA A 738 9.37 -32.62 12.23
C ALA A 738 8.94 -32.03 13.58
N TRP A 739 9.89 -31.77 14.49
CA TRP A 739 9.61 -31.21 15.80
C TRP A 739 9.20 -29.75 15.76
N VAL A 740 9.86 -28.93 14.94
CA VAL A 740 9.47 -27.53 14.76
C VAL A 740 8.04 -27.43 14.21
N GLN A 741 7.68 -28.28 13.25
CA GLN A 741 6.31 -28.37 12.74
C GLN A 741 5.32 -28.76 13.85
N ALA A 742 5.62 -29.81 14.62
CA ALA A 742 4.78 -30.22 15.73
C ALA A 742 4.57 -29.11 16.77
N GLU A 743 5.64 -28.41 17.15
CA GLU A 743 5.62 -27.31 18.13
C GLU A 743 4.70 -26.17 17.66
N PHE A 744 4.92 -25.62 16.46
CA PHE A 744 4.09 -24.50 16.01
C PHE A 744 2.66 -24.92 15.60
N LEU A 745 2.37 -26.21 15.42
CA LEU A 745 1.03 -26.73 15.14
C LEU A 745 0.25 -27.15 16.40
N SER A 746 0.90 -27.24 17.56
CA SER A 746 0.27 -27.75 18.79
C SER A 746 0.30 -26.80 19.98
N TYR A 747 1.23 -25.82 20.01
CA TYR A 747 1.43 -24.97 21.18
C TYR A 747 1.22 -23.48 20.94
N ARG A 748 0.42 -22.84 21.79
CA ARG A 748 0.27 -21.38 21.89
C ARG A 748 0.34 -20.94 23.33
N ARG A 749 0.85 -19.73 23.52
CA ARG A 749 0.82 -19.05 24.82
C ARG A 749 -0.63 -18.72 25.22
N LEU A 750 -1.14 -19.30 26.29
CA LEU A 750 -2.53 -19.10 26.72
C LEU A 750 -2.67 -17.90 27.66
N LYS A 751 -1.68 -17.65 28.52
CA LYS A 751 -1.60 -16.51 29.42
C LYS A 751 -0.34 -15.70 29.15
N GLU A 752 -0.31 -14.42 29.53
CA GLU A 752 0.96 -13.73 29.77
C GLU A 752 1.72 -14.57 30.82
N ASN A 753 2.99 -14.42 31.14
CA ASN A 753 3.76 -15.39 31.96
C ASN A 753 3.91 -16.85 31.42
N ASP A 754 3.00 -17.41 30.61
CA ASP A 754 3.23 -18.74 30.00
C ASP A 754 4.47 -18.68 29.07
N PRO A 755 5.26 -19.76 28.97
CA PRO A 755 6.44 -19.80 28.12
C PRO A 755 6.07 -19.72 26.64
N TRP A 756 7.03 -19.28 25.83
CA TRP A 756 6.83 -19.12 24.38
C TRP A 756 6.90 -20.45 23.61
N THR A 757 7.61 -21.44 24.14
CA THR A 757 7.66 -22.82 23.66
C THR A 757 7.03 -23.76 24.68
N SER A 758 6.58 -24.93 24.22
CA SER A 758 6.07 -25.99 25.07
C SER A 758 7.18 -26.59 25.95
N GLU A 759 6.80 -27.35 26.96
CA GLU A 759 7.74 -28.13 27.78
C GLU A 759 8.45 -29.24 26.99
N TYR A 760 7.98 -29.57 25.79
CA TYR A 760 8.52 -30.64 24.94
C TYR A 760 9.55 -30.14 23.92
N PHE A 761 9.73 -28.82 23.81
CA PHE A 761 10.66 -28.20 22.86
C PHE A 761 11.57 -27.16 23.55
N ASP A 762 12.84 -27.52 23.71
CA ASP A 762 13.87 -26.68 24.32
C ASP A 762 14.98 -26.37 23.31
N MET A 763 15.11 -25.08 22.97
CA MET A 763 16.11 -24.57 22.02
C MET A 763 17.56 -24.67 22.55
N GLU A 764 17.76 -24.55 23.87
CA GLU A 764 19.07 -24.62 24.51
C GLU A 764 19.55 -26.07 24.58
N GLU A 765 18.67 -27.00 24.94
CA GLU A 765 18.99 -28.42 24.94
C GLU A 765 19.29 -28.91 23.51
N LEU A 766 18.47 -28.52 22.53
CA LEU A 766 18.71 -28.84 21.12
C LEU A 766 20.07 -28.33 20.64
N LEU A 767 20.42 -27.08 20.98
CA LEU A 767 21.73 -26.52 20.68
C LEU A 767 22.87 -27.34 21.30
N ARG A 768 22.73 -27.69 22.58
CA ARG A 768 23.73 -28.48 23.32
C ARG A 768 23.92 -29.86 22.70
N SER A 769 22.84 -30.59 22.38
CA SER A 769 22.92 -31.91 21.75
C SER A 769 23.64 -31.84 20.40
N LEU A 770 23.32 -30.83 19.58
CA LEU A 770 23.95 -30.67 18.26
C LEU A 770 25.43 -30.28 18.34
N GLN A 771 25.86 -29.53 19.36
CA GLN A 771 27.26 -29.19 19.57
C GLN A 771 28.10 -30.37 20.07
N LEU A 772 27.51 -31.21 20.94
CA LEU A 772 28.19 -32.38 21.50
C LEU A 772 28.21 -33.57 20.53
N GLY A 773 27.35 -33.55 19.50
CA GLY A 773 27.18 -34.66 18.57
C GLY A 773 26.41 -35.84 19.19
N ASP A 774 25.72 -35.60 20.30
CA ASP A 774 24.84 -36.58 20.94
C ASP A 774 23.62 -36.85 20.05
N GLY A 775 23.01 -38.02 20.21
CA GLY A 775 21.70 -38.29 19.61
C GLY A 775 20.70 -37.24 20.11
N ILE A 776 19.92 -36.65 19.21
CA ILE A 776 18.99 -35.59 19.62
C ILE A 776 17.83 -36.24 20.39
N SER A 777 17.72 -35.92 21.67
CA SER A 777 16.66 -36.40 22.56
C SER A 777 15.81 -35.20 22.96
N LEU A 778 14.68 -35.02 22.28
CA LEU A 778 13.70 -33.97 22.60
C LEU A 778 12.41 -34.61 23.10
N GLY A 779 11.66 -33.86 23.91
CA GLY A 779 10.50 -34.35 24.64
C GLY A 779 9.46 -35.05 23.77
N PHE A 780 9.22 -34.56 22.54
CA PHE A 780 8.27 -35.18 21.61
C PHE A 780 8.63 -36.62 21.22
N LEU A 781 9.92 -36.93 21.07
CA LEU A 781 10.39 -38.28 20.73
C LEU A 781 10.43 -39.17 21.98
N GLU A 782 10.91 -38.64 23.10
CA GLU A 782 10.99 -39.37 24.37
C GLU A 782 9.62 -39.87 24.85
N HIS A 783 8.56 -39.14 24.53
CA HIS A 783 7.19 -39.44 24.94
C HIS A 783 6.32 -40.05 23.82
N ASP A 784 6.92 -40.44 22.68
CA ASP A 784 6.25 -41.06 21.53
C ASP A 784 5.01 -40.27 21.07
N MET A 785 5.15 -38.94 20.98
CA MET A 785 4.02 -38.02 20.76
C MET A 785 3.69 -37.83 19.29
N LEU A 786 4.61 -38.18 18.39
CA LEU A 786 4.51 -37.85 16.98
C LEU A 786 4.12 -39.06 16.16
N LYS A 787 3.30 -38.84 15.14
CA LYS A 787 3.08 -39.85 14.11
C LYS A 787 4.39 -40.16 13.37
N PRO A 788 4.50 -41.32 12.72
CA PRO A 788 5.61 -41.58 11.81
C PRO A 788 5.77 -40.44 10.80
N TYR A 789 7.01 -40.07 10.51
CA TYR A 789 7.36 -39.06 9.51
C TYR A 789 8.55 -39.55 8.67
N CYS A 790 8.65 -39.03 7.45
CA CYS A 790 9.74 -39.34 6.53
C CYS A 790 11.09 -38.81 7.08
N ARG A 791 12.22 -39.40 6.69
CA ARG A 791 13.56 -38.83 6.96
C ARG A 791 13.72 -37.36 6.54
N CYS A 792 12.91 -36.87 5.61
CA CYS A 792 12.85 -35.45 5.26
C CYS A 792 12.24 -34.54 6.35
N GLY A 793 11.69 -35.10 7.42
CA GLY A 793 10.95 -34.39 8.45
C GLY A 793 9.48 -34.12 8.12
N ARG A 794 8.97 -34.68 7.01
CA ARG A 794 7.58 -34.47 6.56
C ARG A 794 6.65 -35.58 7.06
N PHE A 795 5.49 -35.16 7.57
CA PHE A 795 4.39 -36.05 7.96
C PHE A 795 3.46 -36.39 6.80
N THR A 796 3.43 -35.55 5.77
CA THR A 796 2.59 -35.70 4.58
C THR A 796 3.25 -35.01 3.39
N TRP A 797 2.74 -35.25 2.19
CA TRP A 797 3.15 -34.59 0.95
C TRP A 797 2.94 -33.07 1.02
N ASP A 798 1.76 -32.64 1.49
CA ASP A 798 1.37 -31.24 1.57
C ASP A 798 1.82 -30.56 2.87
N THR A 799 1.37 -29.32 3.09
CA THR A 799 1.56 -28.62 4.36
C THR A 799 0.85 -29.39 5.47
N PRO A 800 1.57 -29.84 6.52
CA PRO A 800 0.97 -30.64 7.57
C PRO A 800 0.02 -29.80 8.43
N HIS A 801 -1.03 -30.46 8.91
CA HIS A 801 -1.90 -29.93 9.97
C HIS A 801 -1.73 -30.74 11.26
N ARG A 802 -2.28 -30.22 12.36
CA ARG A 802 -2.08 -30.75 13.72
C ARG A 802 -2.37 -32.25 13.83
N GLU A 803 -3.47 -32.69 13.25
CA GLU A 803 -3.94 -34.09 13.30
C GLU A 803 -3.01 -35.04 12.53
N GLN A 804 -2.17 -34.52 11.62
CA GLN A 804 -1.17 -35.30 10.89
C GLN A 804 0.17 -35.41 11.63
N THR A 805 0.48 -34.49 12.54
CA THR A 805 1.75 -34.51 13.28
C THR A 805 1.64 -35.28 14.59
N ALA A 806 0.48 -35.24 15.25
CA ALA A 806 0.28 -35.79 16.58
C ALA A 806 -0.24 -37.24 16.57
N GLN A 807 0.40 -38.13 17.36
CA GLN A 807 -0.02 -39.52 17.58
C GLN A 807 -1.30 -39.60 18.43
N TYR A 808 -1.43 -38.69 19.39
CA TYR A 808 -2.60 -38.49 20.24
C TYR A 808 -2.75 -36.99 20.54
N TYR A 809 -3.88 -36.59 21.14
CA TYR A 809 -4.14 -35.19 21.42
C TYR A 809 -3.26 -34.65 22.58
N PHE A 810 -2.39 -33.68 22.31
CA PHE A 810 -1.55 -33.00 23.33
C PHE A 810 -1.44 -31.47 23.14
N GLY A 811 -2.11 -30.90 22.14
CA GLY A 811 -2.05 -29.46 21.88
C GLY A 811 -2.83 -28.64 22.91
N ASN A 812 -2.56 -27.34 22.98
CA ASN A 812 -3.28 -26.41 23.86
C ASN A 812 -4.08 -25.37 23.05
N LEU A 813 -4.59 -25.77 21.89
CA LEU A 813 -5.21 -24.86 20.92
C LEU A 813 -6.72 -24.70 21.05
N ASP A 814 -7.36 -25.33 22.03
CA ASP A 814 -8.83 -25.37 22.20
C ASP A 814 -9.41 -24.14 22.91
N ASP A 815 -8.74 -22.99 22.80
CA ASP A 815 -9.32 -21.71 23.19
C ASP A 815 -10.18 -21.16 22.02
N TYR A 816 -11.43 -21.60 21.97
CA TYR A 816 -12.40 -21.22 20.93
C TYR A 816 -12.65 -19.70 20.83
N THR A 817 -12.23 -18.89 21.81
CA THR A 817 -12.35 -17.43 21.73
C THR A 817 -11.24 -16.78 20.87
N ARG A 818 -10.14 -17.52 20.65
CA ARG A 818 -8.93 -17.09 19.92
C ARG A 818 -8.62 -17.97 18.70
N LEU A 819 -9.20 -19.16 18.64
CA LEU A 819 -9.10 -20.10 17.53
C LEU A 819 -10.05 -19.71 16.38
N THR A 820 -9.55 -19.77 15.14
CA THR A 820 -10.35 -19.79 13.91
C THR A 820 -10.14 -21.13 13.20
N ALA A 821 -11.19 -21.92 13.02
CA ALA A 821 -11.12 -23.08 12.13
C ALA A 821 -11.20 -22.60 10.67
N ILE A 822 -10.29 -23.08 9.82
CA ILE A 822 -10.23 -22.72 8.39
C ILE A 822 -10.17 -23.98 7.54
N PRO A 823 -10.72 -23.98 6.31
CA PRO A 823 -10.66 -25.16 5.46
C PRO A 823 -9.22 -25.49 5.10
N LEU A 824 -8.97 -26.76 4.78
CA LEU A 824 -7.71 -27.16 4.18
C LEU A 824 -7.48 -26.40 2.86
N PRO A 825 -6.24 -26.04 2.51
CA PRO A 825 -5.94 -25.44 1.22
C PRO A 825 -6.43 -26.36 0.08
N GLY A 826 -7.09 -25.81 -0.94
CA GLY A 826 -7.82 -26.57 -1.98
C GLY A 826 -6.95 -27.52 -2.82
N ARG A 827 -5.62 -27.41 -2.72
CA ARG A 827 -4.67 -28.43 -3.20
C ARG A 827 -4.85 -29.80 -2.56
N GLN A 828 -5.30 -29.89 -1.31
CA GLN A 828 -5.53 -31.16 -0.61
C GLN A 828 -6.82 -31.86 -1.09
N CYS A 829 -7.87 -31.12 -1.48
CA CYS A 829 -9.14 -31.71 -1.93
C CYS A 829 -9.10 -32.32 -3.34
N ARG A 830 -8.27 -31.81 -4.26
CA ARG A 830 -8.16 -32.35 -5.64
C ARG A 830 -7.47 -33.72 -5.76
N GLN A 831 -7.09 -34.33 -4.64
CA GLN A 831 -6.45 -35.65 -4.61
C GLN A 831 -7.30 -36.72 -3.90
N LEU A 832 -8.47 -36.34 -3.35
CA LEU A 832 -9.46 -37.27 -2.80
C LEU A 832 -10.56 -37.64 -3.81
N GLU A 833 -10.58 -37.00 -4.98
CA GLU A 833 -11.31 -37.42 -6.20
C GLU A 833 -10.34 -38.09 -7.18
#